data_AF-A0A101IW98-F1
#
_entry.id   AF-A0A101IW98-F1
#
_cell.length_a   1.000
_cell.length_b   1.000
_cell.length_c   1.000
_cell.angle_alpha   90.00
_cell.angle_beta   90.00
_cell.angle_gamma   90.00
#
_symmetry.space_group_name_H-M   'P 1'
#
loop_
_entity.id
_entity.type
_entity.pdbx_description
1 polymer ?
#
loop_
_entity_poly.entity_id
_entity_poly.type
_entity_poly.pdbx_seq_one_letter_code
_entity_poly.pdbx_strand_id
1 'polypeptide(L)'
;MTRIAFSGCTSEPLSSYLAGLAVLRLVSEQKDRGALGWWSDGTFQLESSLDGEGLLNFFLNEYVPTPIISPWNGGSGFYEGDSPEGIDAILKNGSERFALYRETIQKVKSFPEMPEMQSPLGKMLEALESGVTGRAGHKMLDLVNETRELAERVVPALSSETPLDLTIEDLEEKAKLPKNASQAEKERVKTIKSLIKSAKKIRSAVKQKKRNSGKTQIIQACRDRLHARVVEWIDAAAAISPTGEVEYPPILGTGGNEGRLEYSNTFMKNLSSILLSDNQDASRSLLRNTLFGDPTDHLLISPVGQFDPGRAGGFNQGHGIENKEFPVNPWSFVLTMEGTIPWGSSVARRQRVVGPGFLRSPFTVRPTPVGYASSCDKDEKNAKAEIWAPLWNHPTGYQEIQSFLSEGRADVGRRPASTGIEFAEAAASLGVDRGVTEFARYSLLKRRGDSYVALPAGRFPVRIRTESDLIRELNPLLRSVDGFLRGFKGEGPPARFLSARRGVDEAIYTLLIHGGATRAKYLVAAIGRLERLIAQREPERDPKLSRPVSGLSPQWIAAVDDGSIEVRIAAALASIGATGDVGPIRANLAPVDPMKPWKWGSGRGQVAWLGNSLTTRLASVLSRRMVDAQRTGARGNPLWGAIRLSPKDVSALIDGDIDESLIEDLLFGFTWIRWGDTEALRTVREDLMAQKGWRRPTAERLVPRSFALLKLLFLSGEIKTSGEAITIKPESSILPRLIGGHVQDACKVAGRRLSSAGLIPITTDFPDGGDGVRMAAALLLPIQGEQEIMRLVFRPQQKKA
;
A
#
# COMPACT_ATOMS: atom_id res chain seq x y z
N MET A 1 23.49 -2.87 35.19
CA MET A 1 22.17 -2.78 34.54
C MET A 1 21.75 -4.18 34.13
N THR A 2 20.47 -4.49 34.25
CA THR A 2 19.87 -5.79 33.92
C THR A 2 19.25 -5.71 32.54
N ARG A 3 19.38 -6.77 31.74
CA ARG A 3 18.71 -6.91 30.45
C ARG A 3 17.50 -7.82 30.58
N ILE A 4 16.38 -7.36 30.06
CA ILE A 4 15.08 -8.03 30.23
C ILE A 4 14.42 -8.14 28.85
N ALA A 5 14.05 -9.37 28.49
CA ALA A 5 13.26 -9.65 27.31
C ALA A 5 11.78 -9.65 27.68
N PHE A 6 10.98 -8.87 26.95
CA PHE A 6 9.53 -8.81 27.15
C PHE A 6 8.82 -9.67 26.12
N SER A 7 8.75 -10.99 26.36
CA SER A 7 8.07 -11.94 25.48
C SER A 7 6.58 -11.65 25.25
N GLY A 8 5.93 -10.83 26.08
CA GLY A 8 4.57 -10.33 25.84
C GLY A 8 4.50 -9.06 24.97
N CYS A 9 5.63 -8.35 24.79
CA CYS A 9 5.76 -7.16 23.96
C CYS A 9 6.47 -7.51 22.65
N THR A 10 5.72 -8.13 21.73
CA THR A 10 6.16 -8.45 20.38
C THR A 10 5.89 -7.31 19.39
N SER A 11 6.57 -7.34 18.24
CA SER A 11 6.43 -6.34 17.18
C SER A 11 5.11 -6.46 16.41
N GLU A 12 4.29 -7.48 16.69
CA GLU A 12 2.96 -7.77 16.14
C GLU A 12 2.16 -8.53 17.23
N PRO A 13 0.93 -8.13 17.57
CA PRO A 13 0.11 -7.04 16.99
C PRO A 13 0.54 -5.62 17.42
N LEU A 14 -0.12 -4.59 16.88
CA LEU A 14 0.24 -3.18 17.14
C LEU A 14 0.12 -2.81 18.63
N SER A 15 -0.83 -3.41 19.36
CA SER A 15 -0.94 -3.25 20.82
C SER A 15 0.34 -3.67 21.55
N SER A 16 0.91 -4.82 21.19
CA SER A 16 2.16 -5.32 21.79
C SER A 16 3.37 -4.45 21.44
N TYR A 17 3.43 -3.93 20.22
CA TYR A 17 4.46 -2.97 19.82
C TYR A 17 4.39 -1.70 20.66
N LEU A 18 3.20 -1.13 20.81
CA LEU A 18 2.97 0.08 21.60
C LEU A 18 3.21 -0.16 23.10
N ALA A 19 2.88 -1.35 23.63
CA ALA A 19 3.17 -1.69 25.01
C ALA A 19 4.69 -1.68 25.30
N GLY A 20 5.52 -2.18 24.39
CA GLY A 20 6.99 -2.09 24.51
C GLY A 20 7.48 -0.64 24.58
N LEU A 21 6.96 0.23 23.71
CA LEU A 21 7.25 1.67 23.75
C LEU A 21 6.82 2.33 25.06
N ALA A 22 5.65 1.96 25.57
CA ALA A 22 5.14 2.48 26.84
C ALA A 22 6.04 2.08 28.01
N VAL A 23 6.55 0.84 28.03
CA VAL A 23 7.47 0.39 29.07
C VAL A 23 8.74 1.23 29.06
N LEU A 24 9.38 1.40 27.89
CA LEU A 24 10.58 2.25 27.78
C LEU A 24 10.29 3.68 28.23
N ARG A 25 9.20 4.27 27.75
CA ARG A 25 8.78 5.64 28.12
C ARG A 25 8.60 5.80 29.62
N LEU A 26 7.74 4.98 30.21
CA LEU A 26 7.32 5.13 31.61
C LEU A 26 8.47 4.86 32.57
N VAL A 27 9.31 3.86 32.29
CA VAL A 27 10.52 3.60 33.09
C VAL A 27 11.50 4.77 32.96
N SER A 28 11.74 5.27 31.73
CA SER A 28 12.65 6.39 31.48
C SER A 28 12.22 7.68 32.16
N GLU A 29 10.93 8.00 32.14
CA GLU A 29 10.38 9.23 32.69
C GLU A 29 10.28 9.20 34.23
N GLN A 30 9.98 8.04 34.82
CA GLN A 30 9.55 7.98 36.23
C GLN A 30 10.51 7.25 37.17
N LYS A 31 11.40 6.39 36.67
CA LYS A 31 12.22 5.52 37.54
C LYS A 31 13.70 5.48 37.18
N ASP A 32 14.02 5.37 35.89
CA ASP A 32 15.39 5.20 35.40
C ASP A 32 15.61 5.91 34.06
N ARG A 33 16.11 7.16 34.13
CA ARG A 33 16.42 7.97 32.94
C ARG A 33 17.46 7.35 32.01
N GLY A 34 18.26 6.39 32.49
CA GLY A 34 19.27 5.70 31.71
C GLY A 34 18.76 4.45 31.00
N ALA A 35 17.46 4.14 31.09
CA ALA A 35 16.88 2.97 30.46
C ALA A 35 17.00 3.02 28.92
N LEU A 36 17.42 1.89 28.34
CA LEU A 36 17.60 1.73 26.89
C LEU A 36 16.70 0.60 26.39
N GLY A 37 16.04 0.80 25.24
CA GLY A 37 15.19 -0.22 24.62
C GLY A 37 15.56 -0.49 23.16
N TRP A 38 15.30 -1.72 22.71
CA TRP A 38 15.51 -2.16 21.33
C TRP A 38 14.69 -3.40 20.98
N TRP A 39 14.65 -3.78 19.71
CA TRP A 39 13.98 -4.97 19.21
C TRP A 39 15.01 -6.05 18.87
N SER A 40 14.76 -7.29 19.32
CA SER A 40 15.52 -8.48 18.91
C SER A 40 14.53 -9.58 18.53
N ASP A 41 14.63 -10.10 17.31
CA ASP A 41 13.76 -11.16 16.78
C ASP A 41 12.24 -10.86 16.94
N GLY A 42 11.88 -9.58 16.83
CA GLY A 42 10.51 -9.12 17.01
C GLY A 42 10.01 -9.07 18.47
N THR A 43 10.90 -9.22 19.46
CA THR A 43 10.59 -9.07 20.89
C THR A 43 11.27 -7.81 21.44
N PHE A 44 10.57 -7.02 22.24
CA PHE A 44 11.13 -5.82 22.85
C PHE A 44 12.08 -6.18 24.00
N GLN A 45 13.21 -5.48 24.05
CA GLN A 45 14.27 -5.65 25.04
C GLN A 45 14.46 -4.34 25.80
N LEU A 46 14.78 -4.43 27.09
CA LEU A 46 15.08 -3.29 27.94
C LEU A 46 16.34 -3.55 28.76
N GLU A 47 17.24 -2.57 28.78
CA GLU A 47 18.35 -2.48 29.72
C GLU A 47 18.04 -1.37 30.73
N SER A 48 18.01 -1.70 32.02
CA SER A 48 17.66 -0.77 33.10
C SER A 48 18.36 -1.14 34.41
N SER A 49 18.34 -0.25 35.39
CA SER A 49 18.64 -0.52 36.79
C SER A 49 17.64 -1.47 37.47
N LEU A 50 16.43 -1.63 36.93
CA LEU A 50 15.41 -2.55 37.43
C LEU A 50 15.61 -3.96 36.88
N ASP A 51 15.34 -4.97 37.69
CA ASP A 51 15.12 -6.35 37.23
C ASP A 51 13.62 -6.60 36.95
N GLY A 52 13.27 -7.85 36.59
CA GLY A 52 11.88 -8.20 36.27
C GLY A 52 10.91 -7.96 37.42
N GLU A 53 11.32 -8.23 38.66
CA GLU A 53 10.50 -8.01 39.85
C GLU A 53 10.39 -6.53 40.21
N GLY A 54 11.49 -5.78 40.09
CA GLY A 54 11.52 -4.33 40.24
C GLY A 54 10.60 -3.61 39.24
N LEU A 55 10.51 -4.10 38.00
CA LEU A 55 9.56 -3.60 37.02
C LEU A 55 8.10 -3.87 37.41
N LEU A 56 7.79 -5.08 37.87
CA LEU A 56 6.44 -5.40 38.34
C LEU A 56 6.05 -4.50 39.52
N ASN A 57 6.96 -4.32 40.48
CA ASN A 57 6.74 -3.43 41.62
C ASN A 57 6.53 -1.98 41.17
N PHE A 58 7.34 -1.49 40.24
CA PHE A 58 7.19 -0.15 39.68
C PHE A 58 5.79 0.06 39.10
N PHE A 59 5.33 -0.80 38.20
CA PHE A 59 4.02 -0.64 37.56
C PHE A 59 2.85 -0.79 38.52
N LEU A 60 2.92 -1.71 39.48
CA LEU A 60 1.83 -1.93 40.44
C LEU A 60 1.74 -0.78 41.45
N ASN A 61 2.87 -0.36 42.01
CA ASN A 61 2.90 0.46 43.23
C ASN A 61 3.35 1.91 43.01
N GLU A 62 4.21 2.17 42.02
CA GLU A 62 4.85 3.48 41.86
C GLU A 62 4.37 4.26 40.64
N TYR A 63 3.96 3.54 39.59
CA TYR A 63 3.54 4.13 38.32
C TYR A 63 2.46 5.21 38.50
N VAL A 64 2.74 6.38 37.91
CA VAL A 64 1.87 7.55 37.84
C VAL A 64 1.34 7.68 36.40
N PRO A 65 0.05 7.35 36.17
CA PRO A 65 -0.53 7.38 34.82
C PRO A 65 -0.52 8.77 34.20
N THR A 66 -0.34 8.82 32.88
CA THR A 66 -0.49 10.06 32.13
C THR A 66 -1.97 10.43 32.06
N PRO A 67 -2.35 11.71 32.27
CA PRO A 67 -3.75 12.11 32.13
C PRO A 67 -4.21 12.06 30.67
N ILE A 68 -4.73 10.91 30.24
CA ILE A 68 -5.32 10.70 28.92
C ILE A 68 -6.78 11.15 28.98
N ILE A 69 -7.09 12.27 28.33
CA ILE A 69 -8.44 12.86 28.29
C ILE A 69 -8.78 13.36 26.88
N SER A 70 -10.06 13.34 26.54
CA SER A 70 -10.56 13.80 25.24
C SER A 70 -11.85 14.62 25.40
N PRO A 71 -11.80 15.78 26.09
CA PRO A 71 -12.99 16.58 26.38
C PRO A 71 -13.70 17.11 25.13
N TRP A 72 -13.11 16.99 23.94
CA TRP A 72 -13.72 17.29 22.65
C TRP A 72 -14.59 16.13 22.09
N ASN A 73 -14.57 14.96 22.72
CA ASN A 73 -15.33 13.77 22.32
C ASN A 73 -16.60 13.59 23.16
N GLY A 74 -17.68 13.15 22.51
CA GLY A 74 -18.83 12.60 23.23
C GLY A 74 -18.53 11.19 23.72
N GLY A 75 -18.95 10.85 24.94
CA GLY A 75 -18.64 9.59 25.63
C GLY A 75 -17.38 9.64 26.51
N SER A 76 -16.68 10.78 26.53
CA SER A 76 -15.44 11.00 27.30
C SER A 76 -15.70 11.18 28.80
N GLY A 77 -16.95 11.45 29.19
CA GLY A 77 -17.36 11.73 30.57
C GLY A 77 -17.46 13.23 30.87
N PHE A 78 -17.07 14.11 29.94
CA PHE A 78 -17.10 15.56 30.13
C PHE A 78 -18.43 16.23 29.73
N TYR A 79 -19.35 15.49 29.11
CA TYR A 79 -20.66 16.02 28.68
C TYR A 79 -21.81 15.32 29.41
N GLU A 80 -22.92 16.04 29.61
CA GLU A 80 -24.08 15.57 30.37
C GLU A 80 -24.73 14.29 29.82
N GLY A 81 -24.71 13.18 30.56
CA GLY A 81 -25.22 11.89 30.07
C GLY A 81 -24.19 11.06 29.29
N ASP A 82 -22.93 11.47 29.26
CA ASP A 82 -21.82 10.54 29.05
C ASP A 82 -21.67 9.63 30.29
N SER A 83 -21.07 8.43 30.13
CA SER A 83 -20.79 7.55 31.28
C SER A 83 -19.73 8.21 32.17
N PRO A 84 -20.06 8.58 33.43
CA PRO A 84 -19.12 9.25 34.33
C PRO A 84 -18.14 8.26 34.98
N GLU A 85 -18.36 6.95 34.82
CA GLU A 85 -17.64 5.88 35.52
C GLU A 85 -16.12 6.05 35.53
N GLY A 86 -15.50 6.34 34.38
CA GLY A 86 -14.04 6.53 34.31
C GLY A 86 -13.58 7.77 35.06
N ILE A 87 -14.22 8.92 34.83
CA ILE A 87 -13.88 10.18 35.51
C ILE A 87 -14.11 10.06 37.03
N ASP A 88 -15.25 9.50 37.44
CA ASP A 88 -15.60 9.32 38.84
C ASP A 88 -14.64 8.39 39.56
N ALA A 89 -14.19 7.32 38.90
CA ALA A 89 -13.21 6.40 39.46
C ALA A 89 -11.89 7.11 39.81
N ILE A 90 -11.44 8.04 38.97
CA ILE A 90 -10.24 8.84 39.22
C ILE A 90 -10.49 9.92 40.28
N LEU A 91 -11.61 10.65 40.21
CA LEU A 91 -11.90 11.76 41.12
C LEU A 91 -12.18 11.32 42.56
N LYS A 92 -12.86 10.18 42.76
CA LYS A 92 -13.19 9.66 44.10
C LYS A 92 -11.97 9.06 44.81
N ASN A 93 -10.89 8.77 44.09
CA ASN A 93 -9.71 8.15 44.66
C ASN A 93 -8.72 9.20 45.18
N GLY A 94 -8.28 9.05 46.43
CA GLY A 94 -7.33 9.97 47.09
C GLY A 94 -5.85 9.68 46.85
N SER A 95 -5.49 8.62 46.11
CA SER A 95 -4.09 8.24 45.87
C SER A 95 -3.31 9.36 45.17
N GLU A 96 -2.08 9.60 45.61
CA GLU A 96 -1.20 10.62 45.04
C GLU A 96 -0.87 10.33 43.57
N ARG A 97 -0.90 9.06 43.15
CA ARG A 97 -0.65 8.65 41.76
C ARG A 97 -1.62 9.26 40.75
N PHE A 98 -2.79 9.72 41.20
CA PHE A 98 -3.80 10.35 40.35
C PHE A 98 -3.90 11.87 40.56
N ALA A 99 -3.01 12.49 41.35
CA ALA A 99 -3.10 13.91 41.68
C ALA A 99 -3.16 14.81 40.43
N LEU A 100 -2.20 14.68 39.52
CA LEU A 100 -2.18 15.42 38.25
C LEU A 100 -3.40 15.11 37.37
N TYR A 101 -3.90 13.88 37.42
CA TYR A 101 -5.08 13.47 36.64
C TYR A 101 -6.35 14.15 37.18
N ARG A 102 -6.54 14.18 38.50
CA ARG A 102 -7.65 14.90 39.15
C ARG A 102 -7.59 16.40 38.86
N GLU A 103 -6.41 17.01 39.00
CA GLU A 103 -6.19 18.42 38.67
C GLU A 103 -6.58 18.70 37.21
N THR A 104 -6.13 17.85 36.28
CA THR A 104 -6.42 17.99 34.85
C THR A 104 -7.93 17.94 34.59
N ILE A 105 -8.64 16.96 35.16
CA ILE A 105 -10.09 16.83 34.99
C ILE A 105 -10.83 18.05 35.56
N GLN A 106 -10.46 18.50 36.75
CA GLN A 106 -11.06 19.67 37.39
C GLN A 106 -10.82 20.95 36.57
N LYS A 107 -9.59 21.14 36.09
CA LYS A 107 -9.19 22.28 35.26
C LYS A 107 -9.94 22.32 33.93
N VAL A 108 -10.12 21.18 33.28
CA VAL A 108 -10.91 21.10 32.04
C VAL A 108 -12.38 21.41 32.31
N LYS A 109 -12.96 20.91 33.41
CA LYS A 109 -14.34 21.22 33.79
C LYS A 109 -14.57 22.72 34.05
N SER A 110 -13.53 23.49 34.37
CA SER A 110 -13.62 24.94 34.57
C SER A 110 -13.37 25.77 33.31
N PHE A 111 -13.18 25.15 32.14
CA PHE A 111 -12.95 25.89 30.89
C PHE A 111 -14.24 26.57 30.40
N PRO A 112 -14.16 27.84 29.94
CA PRO A 112 -15.31 28.54 29.36
C PRO A 112 -15.79 27.91 28.05
N GLU A 113 -14.93 27.15 27.35
CA GLU A 113 -15.29 26.41 26.14
C GLU A 113 -16.15 25.17 26.42
N MET A 114 -16.17 24.69 27.67
CA MET A 114 -16.96 23.52 28.05
C MET A 114 -18.42 23.91 28.28
N PRO A 115 -19.38 23.08 27.84
CA PRO A 115 -20.79 23.38 28.05
C PRO A 115 -21.17 23.27 29.53
N GLU A 116 -22.08 24.13 29.97
CA GLU A 116 -22.77 23.98 31.26
C GLU A 116 -23.39 22.58 31.37
N MET A 117 -23.09 21.90 32.49
CA MET A 117 -23.71 20.63 32.87
C MET A 117 -25.04 20.90 33.57
N GLN A 118 -26.03 20.01 33.42
CA GLN A 118 -27.33 20.10 34.10
C GLN A 118 -28.13 21.34 33.70
N SER A 119 -28.21 21.62 32.39
CA SER A 119 -29.06 22.71 31.90
C SER A 119 -30.54 22.36 32.06
N PRO A 120 -31.40 23.28 32.55
CA PRO A 120 -32.84 23.10 32.51
C PRO A 120 -33.36 22.84 31.10
N LEU A 121 -34.41 22.04 30.96
CA LEU A 121 -34.96 21.66 29.65
C LEU A 121 -35.31 22.88 28.79
N GLY A 122 -35.82 23.96 29.39
CA GLY A 122 -36.13 25.22 28.71
C GLY A 122 -34.92 25.84 28.02
N LYS A 123 -33.78 25.96 28.71
CA LYS A 123 -32.53 26.48 28.13
C LYS A 123 -32.03 25.62 26.97
N MET A 124 -32.25 24.30 27.05
CA MET A 124 -31.84 23.37 25.99
C MET A 124 -32.68 23.55 24.71
N LEU A 125 -33.98 23.83 24.86
CA LEU A 125 -34.88 24.11 23.74
C LEU A 125 -34.51 25.44 23.06
N GLU A 126 -34.28 26.50 23.83
CA GLU A 126 -33.85 27.82 23.31
C GLU A 126 -32.52 27.74 22.53
N ALA A 127 -31.58 26.92 23.02
CA ALA A 127 -30.29 26.70 22.35
C ALA A 127 -30.43 26.00 20.98
N LEU A 128 -31.52 25.27 20.73
CA LEU A 128 -31.80 24.64 19.43
C LEU A 128 -32.59 25.57 18.50
N GLU A 129 -33.50 26.38 19.04
CA GLU A 129 -34.30 27.36 18.28
C GLU A 129 -33.43 28.47 17.66
N SER A 130 -32.37 28.90 18.35
CA SER A 130 -31.42 29.88 17.84
C SER A 130 -30.52 29.30 16.73
N GLY A 131 -30.85 29.55 15.45
CA GLY A 131 -29.98 29.23 14.29
C GLY A 131 -30.47 28.11 13.36
N VAL A 132 -31.79 27.97 13.18
CA VAL A 132 -32.40 26.96 12.30
C VAL A 132 -32.44 27.43 10.84
N THR A 133 -31.69 26.78 9.94
CA THR A 133 -31.85 26.94 8.48
C THR A 133 -31.81 25.58 7.75
N GLY A 134 -32.61 25.44 6.69
CA GLY A 134 -32.64 24.24 5.82
C GLY A 134 -33.44 23.03 6.34
N ARG A 135 -33.43 21.93 5.57
CA ARG A 135 -34.25 20.71 5.78
C ARG A 135 -33.97 19.96 7.09
N ALA A 136 -32.70 19.97 7.55
CA ALA A 136 -32.31 19.41 8.84
C ALA A 136 -32.81 20.28 10.02
N GLY A 137 -32.96 21.58 9.78
CA GLY A 137 -33.53 22.51 10.74
C GLY A 137 -35.01 22.28 11.01
N HIS A 138 -35.82 21.96 10.00
CA HIS A 138 -37.25 21.67 10.19
C HIS A 138 -37.50 20.46 11.09
N LYS A 139 -36.77 19.35 10.89
CA LYS A 139 -36.87 18.18 11.79
C LYS A 139 -36.48 18.50 13.23
N MET A 140 -35.56 19.44 13.43
CA MET A 140 -35.16 19.88 14.76
C MET A 140 -36.27 20.72 15.42
N LEU A 141 -36.91 21.60 14.64
CA LEU A 141 -38.05 22.40 15.10
C LEU A 141 -39.23 21.52 15.50
N ASP A 142 -39.53 20.48 14.72
CA ASP A 142 -40.57 19.50 15.04
C ASP A 142 -40.30 18.81 16.39
N LEU A 143 -39.05 18.41 16.65
CA LEU A 143 -38.64 17.80 17.91
C LEU A 143 -38.75 18.77 19.10
N VAL A 144 -38.41 20.04 18.90
CA VAL A 144 -38.56 21.10 19.91
C VAL A 144 -40.04 21.29 20.25
N ASN A 145 -40.90 21.41 19.24
CA ASN A 145 -42.35 21.58 19.41
C ASN A 145 -42.97 20.35 20.09
N GLU A 146 -42.64 19.13 19.64
CA GLU A 146 -43.07 17.88 20.28
C GLU A 146 -42.67 17.85 21.76
N THR A 147 -41.47 18.30 22.09
CA THR A 147 -40.98 18.31 23.47
C THR A 147 -41.70 19.36 24.32
N ARG A 148 -42.04 20.54 23.77
CA ARG A 148 -42.85 21.57 24.46
C ARG A 148 -44.27 21.06 24.73
N GLU A 149 -44.91 20.42 23.77
CA GLU A 149 -46.23 19.80 23.96
C GLU A 149 -46.21 18.72 25.05
N LEU A 150 -45.17 17.88 25.06
CA LEU A 150 -44.99 16.87 26.11
C LEU A 150 -44.75 17.51 27.48
N ALA A 151 -44.02 18.64 27.53
CA ALA A 151 -43.78 19.37 28.78
C ALA A 151 -45.10 19.92 29.35
N GLU A 152 -45.94 20.52 28.50
CA GLU A 152 -47.27 21.02 28.90
C GLU A 152 -48.16 19.90 29.46
N ARG A 153 -48.15 18.71 28.83
CA ARG A 153 -48.91 17.54 29.31
C ARG A 153 -48.44 17.00 30.66
N VAL A 154 -47.19 17.30 31.05
CA VAL A 154 -46.60 16.86 32.32
C VAL A 154 -46.84 17.87 33.45
N VAL A 155 -47.24 19.12 33.16
CA VAL A 155 -47.51 20.15 34.19
C VAL A 155 -48.46 19.68 35.30
N PRO A 156 -49.62 19.05 35.00
CA PRO A 156 -50.53 18.58 36.05
C PRO A 156 -49.94 17.47 36.93
N ALA A 157 -48.91 16.77 36.43
CA ALA A 157 -48.24 15.67 37.11
C ALA A 157 -47.11 16.13 38.06
N LEU A 158 -46.71 17.41 38.04
CA LEU A 158 -45.51 17.92 38.72
C LEU A 158 -45.78 18.82 39.95
N SER A 159 -47.00 18.84 40.49
CA SER A 159 -47.30 19.50 41.77
C SER A 159 -46.79 20.95 41.88
N SER A 160 -47.07 21.76 40.85
CA SER A 160 -46.74 23.20 40.76
C SER A 160 -45.32 23.56 40.33
N GLU A 161 -44.49 22.62 39.88
CA GLU A 161 -43.21 22.90 39.24
C GLU A 161 -43.34 22.93 37.71
N THR A 162 -42.63 23.85 37.05
CA THR A 162 -42.58 23.92 35.58
C THR A 162 -41.61 22.86 35.05
N PRO A 163 -42.04 21.92 34.18
CA PRO A 163 -41.15 20.91 33.62
C PRO A 163 -39.98 21.49 32.80
N LEU A 164 -40.08 22.73 32.32
CA LEU A 164 -39.01 23.42 31.59
C LEU A 164 -37.89 23.96 32.49
N ASP A 165 -38.18 24.20 33.77
CA ASP A 165 -37.20 24.68 34.76
C ASP A 165 -36.41 23.53 35.39
N LEU A 166 -36.85 22.28 35.15
CA LEU A 166 -36.23 21.06 35.66
C LEU A 166 -35.15 20.53 34.72
N THR A 167 -34.14 19.90 35.32
CA THR A 167 -33.14 19.12 34.58
C THR A 167 -33.70 17.75 34.20
N ILE A 168 -33.02 17.04 33.29
CA ILE A 168 -33.43 15.67 32.92
C ILE A 168 -33.30 14.75 34.14
N GLU A 169 -32.28 14.94 34.96
CA GLU A 169 -32.04 14.19 36.19
C GLU A 169 -33.14 14.44 37.23
N ASP A 170 -33.61 15.69 37.40
CA ASP A 170 -34.75 16.00 38.28
C ASP A 170 -36.03 15.29 37.79
N LEU A 171 -36.26 15.26 36.47
CA LEU A 171 -37.37 14.53 35.88
C LEU A 171 -37.23 13.01 36.09
N GLU A 172 -36.01 12.45 36.01
CA GLU A 172 -35.73 11.04 36.25
C GLU A 172 -35.98 10.64 37.72
N GLU A 173 -35.57 11.47 38.67
CA GLU A 173 -35.88 11.28 40.10
C GLU A 173 -37.39 11.29 40.34
N LYS A 174 -38.11 12.24 39.75
CA LYS A 174 -39.58 12.31 39.81
C LYS A 174 -40.29 11.16 39.08
N ALA A 175 -39.58 10.46 38.20
CA ALA A 175 -40.07 9.27 37.48
C ALA A 175 -39.80 7.94 38.22
N LYS A 176 -39.27 7.96 39.46
CA LYS A 176 -39.12 6.76 40.29
C LYS A 176 -40.46 6.30 40.86
N LEU A 177 -40.68 4.98 40.86
CA LEU A 177 -41.89 4.34 41.38
C LEU A 177 -41.64 3.73 42.77
N PRO A 178 -42.53 3.94 43.76
CA PRO A 178 -42.53 3.16 44.99
C PRO A 178 -42.97 1.70 44.73
N LYS A 179 -42.57 0.77 45.61
CA LYS A 179 -42.82 -0.68 45.46
C LYS A 179 -44.32 -1.05 45.34
N ASN A 180 -45.23 -0.21 45.83
CA ASN A 180 -46.69 -0.43 45.82
C ASN A 180 -47.45 0.69 45.07
N ALA A 181 -46.99 1.07 43.86
CA ALA A 181 -47.57 2.18 43.11
C ALA A 181 -49.01 1.90 42.58
N SER A 182 -49.91 2.86 42.82
CA SER A 182 -51.28 2.92 42.28
C SER A 182 -51.32 3.10 40.76
N GLN A 183 -52.47 2.84 40.14
CA GLN A 183 -52.64 3.00 38.68
C GLN A 183 -52.44 4.45 38.22
N ALA A 184 -52.86 5.42 39.05
CA ALA A 184 -52.66 6.85 38.79
C ALA A 184 -51.16 7.24 38.82
N GLU A 185 -50.38 6.67 39.75
CA GLU A 185 -48.94 6.89 39.82
C GLU A 185 -48.19 6.26 38.63
N LYS A 186 -48.66 5.11 38.14
CA LYS A 186 -48.10 4.45 36.95
C LYS A 186 -48.32 5.29 35.68
N GLU A 187 -49.52 5.84 35.48
CA GLU A 187 -49.78 6.73 34.34
C GLU A 187 -49.03 8.06 34.47
N ARG A 188 -48.93 8.64 35.68
CA ARG A 188 -48.10 9.82 35.95
C ARG A 188 -46.64 9.61 35.51
N VAL A 189 -46.02 8.51 35.95
CA VAL A 189 -44.63 8.18 35.62
C VAL A 189 -44.45 7.89 34.13
N LYS A 190 -45.45 7.28 33.47
CA LYS A 190 -45.41 7.03 32.02
C LYS A 190 -45.39 8.33 31.21
N THR A 191 -46.16 9.34 31.61
CA THR A 191 -46.16 10.67 30.99
C THR A 191 -44.85 11.41 31.23
N ILE A 192 -44.27 11.32 32.44
CA ILE A 192 -42.94 11.88 32.72
C ILE A 192 -41.87 11.16 31.87
N LYS A 193 -41.96 9.83 31.72
CA LYS A 193 -41.02 9.04 30.91
C LYS A 193 -41.08 9.36 29.41
N SER A 194 -42.24 9.72 28.86
CA SER A 194 -42.34 10.15 27.46
C SER A 194 -41.64 11.49 27.26
N LEU A 195 -41.81 12.45 28.19
CA LEU A 195 -41.06 13.70 28.20
C LEU A 195 -39.56 13.45 28.33
N ILE A 196 -39.10 12.63 29.28
CA ILE A 196 -37.67 12.27 29.45
C ILE A 196 -37.09 11.72 28.14
N LYS A 197 -37.84 10.85 27.44
CA LYS A 197 -37.39 10.29 26.15
C LYS A 197 -37.17 11.38 25.10
N SER A 198 -38.07 12.37 25.02
CA SER A 198 -37.91 13.50 24.10
C SER A 198 -36.80 14.46 24.54
N ALA A 199 -36.75 14.80 25.83
CA ALA A 199 -35.70 15.61 26.44
C ALA A 199 -34.30 15.03 26.21
N LYS A 200 -34.12 13.70 26.29
CA LYS A 200 -32.85 13.02 25.95
C LYS A 200 -32.46 13.19 24.47
N LYS A 201 -33.42 13.26 23.54
CA LYS A 201 -33.14 13.57 22.14
C LYS A 201 -32.73 15.04 21.96
N ILE A 202 -33.43 15.97 22.63
CA ILE A 202 -33.06 17.40 22.68
C ILE A 202 -31.64 17.56 23.21
N ARG A 203 -31.29 16.92 24.33
CA ARG A 203 -29.93 16.86 24.87
C ARG A 203 -28.91 16.39 23.85
N SER A 204 -29.21 15.29 23.16
CA SER A 204 -28.32 14.74 22.14
C SER A 204 -28.09 15.71 20.98
N ALA A 205 -29.13 16.44 20.56
CA ALA A 205 -29.03 17.45 19.52
C ALA A 205 -28.23 18.69 19.96
N VAL A 206 -28.49 19.22 21.17
CA VAL A 206 -27.73 20.34 21.75
C VAL A 206 -26.26 19.97 21.86
N LYS A 207 -25.95 18.77 22.35
CA LYS A 207 -24.59 18.23 22.41
C LYS A 207 -23.93 18.24 21.04
N GLN A 208 -24.60 17.68 20.03
CA GLN A 208 -24.04 17.58 18.69
C GLN A 208 -23.74 18.97 18.11
N LYS A 209 -24.62 19.94 18.33
CA LYS A 209 -24.45 21.34 17.90
C LYS A 209 -23.26 22.00 18.60
N LYS A 210 -23.24 22.02 19.94
CA LYS A 210 -22.15 22.62 20.74
C LYS A 210 -20.80 21.96 20.47
N ARG A 211 -20.79 20.62 20.32
CA ARG A 211 -19.57 19.87 19.97
C ARG A 211 -19.04 20.29 18.60
N ASN A 212 -19.89 20.32 17.57
CA ASN A 212 -19.43 20.64 16.23
C ASN A 212 -18.96 22.10 16.08
N SER A 213 -19.46 23.04 16.89
CA SER A 213 -19.04 24.44 16.86
C SER A 213 -17.79 24.77 17.70
N GLY A 214 -17.41 23.90 18.65
CA GLY A 214 -16.42 24.21 19.70
C GLY A 214 -15.20 23.26 19.79
N LYS A 215 -15.15 22.17 19.02
CA LYS A 215 -14.08 21.14 19.15
C LYS A 215 -12.66 21.72 19.02
N THR A 216 -12.43 22.55 18.01
CA THR A 216 -11.11 23.15 17.77
C THR A 216 -10.68 24.04 18.93
N GLN A 217 -11.62 24.84 19.46
CA GLN A 217 -11.38 25.73 20.59
C GLN A 217 -11.08 24.94 21.87
N ILE A 218 -11.78 23.84 22.12
CA ILE A 218 -11.51 22.95 23.26
C ILE A 218 -10.11 22.34 23.15
N ILE A 219 -9.74 21.82 21.97
CA ILE A 219 -8.41 21.22 21.75
C ILE A 219 -7.30 22.27 21.95
N GLN A 220 -7.48 23.48 21.40
CA GLN A 220 -6.54 24.58 21.56
C GLN A 220 -6.42 25.00 23.04
N ALA A 221 -7.54 25.18 23.74
CA ALA A 221 -7.56 25.51 25.17
C ALA A 221 -6.88 24.43 26.02
N CYS A 222 -7.09 23.15 25.70
CA CYS A 222 -6.41 22.05 26.36
C CYS A 222 -4.88 22.13 26.13
N ARG A 223 -4.45 22.41 24.91
CA ARG A 223 -3.03 22.54 24.56
C ARG A 223 -2.35 23.73 25.25
N ASP A 224 -3.06 24.84 25.39
CA ASP A 224 -2.50 26.08 25.94
C ASP A 224 -2.47 26.10 27.48
N ARG A 225 -3.41 25.40 28.13
CA ARG A 225 -3.67 25.55 29.57
C ARG A 225 -3.29 24.33 30.40
N LEU A 226 -3.14 23.14 29.80
CA LEU A 226 -2.88 21.90 30.56
C LEU A 226 -1.38 21.62 30.72
N HIS A 227 -1.06 20.71 31.64
CA HIS A 227 0.31 20.32 31.92
C HIS A 227 0.98 19.64 30.71
N ALA A 228 2.29 19.81 30.52
CA ALA A 228 3.03 19.31 29.35
C ALA A 228 2.79 17.81 29.07
N ARG A 229 2.79 16.95 30.11
CA ARG A 229 2.45 15.51 29.99
C ARG A 229 1.09 15.24 29.35
N VAL A 230 0.11 16.12 29.55
CA VAL A 230 -1.23 16.01 28.95
C VAL A 230 -1.21 16.48 27.50
N VAL A 231 -0.42 17.51 27.22
CA VAL A 231 -0.22 18.05 25.86
C VAL A 231 0.37 17.00 24.92
N GLU A 232 1.27 16.14 25.39
CA GLU A 232 1.82 15.04 24.57
C GLU A 232 0.72 14.10 24.06
N TRP A 233 -0.25 13.73 24.91
CA TRP A 233 -1.41 12.95 24.50
C TRP A 233 -2.29 13.71 23.50
N ILE A 234 -2.52 15.00 23.72
CA ILE A 234 -3.32 15.83 22.80
C ILE A 234 -2.66 15.87 21.43
N ASP A 235 -1.35 16.09 21.36
CA ASP A 235 -0.59 16.14 20.10
C ASP A 235 -0.54 14.79 19.37
N ALA A 236 -0.67 13.67 20.09
CA ALA A 236 -0.84 12.35 19.49
C ALA A 236 -2.27 12.12 18.96
N ALA A 237 -3.30 12.58 19.69
CA ALA A 237 -4.70 12.34 19.35
C ALA A 237 -5.26 13.31 18.29
N ALA A 238 -4.80 14.56 18.28
CA ALA A 238 -5.29 15.61 17.41
C ALA A 238 -4.19 16.61 17.04
N ALA A 239 -4.14 17.00 15.78
CA ALA A 239 -3.22 18.01 15.26
C ALA A 239 -4.01 19.18 14.66
N ILE A 240 -3.57 20.40 14.94
CA ILE A 240 -4.11 21.61 14.28
C ILE A 240 -3.24 21.90 13.06
N SER A 241 -3.87 21.97 11.90
CA SER A 241 -3.22 22.23 10.61
C SER A 241 -2.83 23.71 10.49
N PRO A 242 -1.95 24.08 9.54
CA PRO A 242 -1.66 25.49 9.25
C PRO A 242 -2.88 26.31 8.83
N THR A 243 -3.95 25.67 8.34
CA THR A 243 -5.22 26.32 8.00
C THR A 243 -6.14 26.52 9.20
N GLY A 244 -5.73 26.08 10.40
CA GLY A 244 -6.50 26.18 11.64
C GLY A 244 -7.55 25.07 11.83
N GLU A 245 -7.60 24.08 10.94
CA GLU A 245 -8.51 22.94 11.06
C GLU A 245 -7.89 21.83 11.91
N VAL A 246 -8.73 21.10 12.65
CA VAL A 246 -8.30 19.92 13.42
C VAL A 246 -8.30 18.71 12.53
N GLU A 247 -7.16 18.03 12.48
CA GLU A 247 -6.97 16.73 11.84
C GLU A 247 -6.64 15.66 12.88
N TYR A 248 -7.06 14.42 12.64
CA TYR A 248 -6.92 13.31 13.59
C TYR A 248 -5.98 12.23 13.06
N PRO A 249 -4.84 11.97 13.71
CA PRO A 249 -3.95 10.88 13.33
C PRO A 249 -4.67 9.52 13.34
N PRO A 250 -4.55 8.70 12.28
CA PRO A 250 -5.28 7.44 12.17
C PRO A 250 -5.03 6.43 13.30
N ILE A 251 -3.83 6.46 13.90
CA ILE A 251 -3.44 5.57 15.01
C ILE A 251 -4.35 5.72 16.24
N LEU A 252 -5.00 6.87 16.44
CA LEU A 252 -5.93 7.13 17.55
C LEU A 252 -7.36 7.42 17.08
N GLY A 253 -7.74 6.88 15.92
CA GLY A 253 -9.10 6.98 15.41
C GLY A 253 -9.47 8.41 15.01
N THR A 254 -10.50 8.97 15.64
CA THR A 254 -10.99 10.34 15.40
C THR A 254 -10.84 11.16 16.69
N GLY A 255 -9.60 11.38 17.11
CA GLY A 255 -9.30 12.19 18.30
C GLY A 255 -9.42 11.43 19.62
N GLY A 256 -9.05 10.15 19.66
CA GLY A 256 -9.23 9.29 20.84
C GLY A 256 -10.53 8.50 20.84
N ASN A 257 -11.23 8.43 19.70
CA ASN A 257 -12.50 7.71 19.55
C ASN A 257 -12.46 6.78 18.34
N GLU A 258 -12.98 5.56 18.51
CA GLU A 258 -13.20 4.59 17.47
C GLU A 258 -14.63 4.03 17.49
N GLY A 259 -15.47 4.49 16.56
CA GLY A 259 -16.86 4.08 16.48
C GLY A 259 -17.63 4.52 17.74
N ARG A 260 -17.94 3.57 18.62
CA ARG A 260 -18.56 3.83 19.94
C ARG A 260 -17.56 3.77 21.11
N LEU A 261 -16.33 3.35 20.85
CA LEU A 261 -15.31 3.20 21.88
C LEU A 261 -14.60 4.54 22.09
N GLU A 262 -14.65 5.03 23.33
CA GLU A 262 -13.93 6.22 23.76
C GLU A 262 -12.69 5.80 24.55
N TYR A 263 -11.50 6.07 24.01
CA TYR A 263 -10.26 5.53 24.57
C TYR A 263 -9.92 6.13 25.94
N SER A 264 -10.16 7.42 26.16
CA SER A 264 -9.82 8.07 27.44
C SER A 264 -10.68 7.53 28.59
N ASN A 265 -12.00 7.38 28.36
CA ASN A 265 -12.90 6.84 29.38
C ASN A 265 -12.60 5.37 29.66
N THR A 266 -12.32 4.58 28.62
CA THR A 266 -11.93 3.16 28.76
C THR A 266 -10.59 3.02 29.48
N PHE A 267 -9.62 3.90 29.21
CA PHE A 267 -8.34 3.95 29.90
C PHE A 267 -8.51 4.19 31.40
N MET A 268 -9.32 5.19 31.80
CA MET A 268 -9.61 5.46 33.22
C MET A 268 -10.29 4.28 33.92
N LYS A 269 -11.23 3.60 33.24
CA LYS A 269 -11.89 2.39 33.77
C LYS A 269 -10.88 1.25 34.00
N ASN A 270 -10.00 1.02 33.03
CA ASN A 270 -8.97 -0.02 33.13
C ASN A 270 -7.91 0.31 34.19
N LEU A 271 -7.52 1.58 34.34
CA LEU A 271 -6.63 2.00 35.42
C LEU A 271 -7.24 1.70 36.79
N SER A 272 -8.51 2.04 36.98
CA SER A 272 -9.23 1.73 38.22
C SER A 272 -9.27 0.23 38.47
N SER A 273 -9.59 -0.58 37.47
CA SER A 273 -9.71 -2.02 37.65
C SER A 273 -8.39 -2.74 37.96
N ILE A 274 -7.24 -2.23 37.51
CA ILE A 274 -5.94 -2.88 37.75
C ILE A 274 -5.11 -2.24 38.87
N LEU A 275 -5.25 -0.93 39.12
CA LEU A 275 -4.44 -0.25 40.13
C LEU A 275 -5.20 -0.03 41.45
N LEU A 276 -6.53 -0.07 41.43
CA LEU A 276 -7.38 0.20 42.58
C LEU A 276 -8.23 -1.00 43.01
N SER A 277 -8.03 -2.16 42.38
CA SER A 277 -8.69 -3.41 42.77
C SER A 277 -8.14 -3.92 44.11
N ASP A 278 -9.02 -4.50 44.92
CA ASP A 278 -8.65 -5.21 46.15
C ASP A 278 -7.83 -6.48 45.86
N ASN A 279 -7.96 -7.03 44.64
CA ASN A 279 -7.23 -8.23 44.21
C ASN A 279 -5.94 -7.84 43.47
N GLN A 280 -4.90 -7.53 44.24
CA GLN A 280 -3.58 -7.16 43.73
C GLN A 280 -2.87 -8.32 43.01
N ASP A 281 -3.09 -9.56 43.45
CA ASP A 281 -2.53 -10.76 42.80
C ASP A 281 -3.04 -10.93 41.37
N ALA A 282 -4.32 -10.67 41.13
CA ALA A 282 -4.89 -10.68 39.78
C ALA A 282 -4.26 -9.60 38.89
N SER A 283 -4.09 -8.37 39.40
CA SER A 283 -3.42 -7.30 38.64
C SER A 283 -1.98 -7.64 38.31
N ARG A 284 -1.25 -8.22 39.27
CA ARG A 284 0.12 -8.69 39.08
C ARG A 284 0.20 -9.81 38.03
N SER A 285 -0.71 -10.79 38.08
CA SER A 285 -0.80 -11.86 37.08
C SER A 285 -1.07 -11.31 35.67
N LEU A 286 -2.00 -10.36 35.55
CA LEU A 286 -2.29 -9.65 34.30
C LEU A 286 -1.08 -8.86 33.78
N LEU A 287 -0.33 -8.19 34.66
CA LEU A 287 0.88 -7.46 34.26
C LEU A 287 1.96 -8.41 33.76
N ARG A 288 2.20 -9.53 34.45
CA ARG A 288 3.13 -10.57 34.01
C ARG A 288 2.75 -11.14 32.66
N ASN A 289 1.46 -11.37 32.41
CA ASN A 289 0.97 -11.76 31.11
C ASN A 289 1.29 -10.73 30.02
N THR A 290 1.12 -9.43 30.28
CA THR A 290 1.38 -8.39 29.28
C THR A 290 2.88 -8.21 29.00
N LEU A 291 3.73 -8.27 30.02
CA LEU A 291 5.17 -8.03 29.88
C LEU A 291 5.94 -9.28 29.44
N PHE A 292 5.66 -10.42 30.05
CA PHE A 292 6.44 -11.65 29.90
C PHE A 292 5.68 -12.76 29.17
N GLY A 293 4.40 -12.57 28.83
CA GLY A 293 3.60 -13.60 28.17
C GLY A 293 3.21 -14.76 29.09
N ASP A 294 3.36 -14.61 30.41
CA ASP A 294 2.95 -15.62 31.39
C ASP A 294 1.45 -15.93 31.26
N PRO A 295 1.02 -17.20 31.41
CA PRO A 295 -0.40 -17.54 31.37
C PRO A 295 -1.16 -16.90 32.54
N THR A 296 -2.42 -16.51 32.30
CA THR A 296 -3.30 -15.92 33.32
C THR A 296 -4.74 -16.33 33.07
N ASP A 297 -5.50 -16.53 34.15
CA ASP A 297 -6.94 -16.81 34.17
C ASP A 297 -7.78 -15.58 34.57
N HIS A 298 -7.15 -14.43 34.77
CA HIS A 298 -7.79 -13.19 35.22
C HIS A 298 -8.21 -12.22 34.11
N LEU A 299 -8.24 -12.67 32.85
CA LEU A 299 -8.64 -11.83 31.71
C LEU A 299 -10.09 -11.33 31.85
N LEU A 300 -10.35 -10.11 31.39
CA LEU A 300 -11.66 -9.45 31.53
C LEU A 300 -12.31 -9.18 30.18
N ILE A 301 -13.64 -9.19 30.12
CA ILE A 301 -14.37 -8.79 28.91
C ILE A 301 -14.32 -7.26 28.79
N SER A 302 -13.58 -6.75 27.81
CA SER A 302 -13.45 -5.30 27.58
C SER A 302 -13.10 -5.02 26.11
N PRO A 303 -13.47 -3.85 25.56
CA PRO A 303 -13.08 -3.48 24.20
C PRO A 303 -11.56 -3.24 24.07
N VAL A 304 -10.94 -3.76 23.01
CA VAL A 304 -9.50 -3.55 22.69
C VAL A 304 -9.24 -2.47 21.66
N GLY A 305 -10.29 -1.98 20.99
CA GLY A 305 -10.16 -1.08 19.85
C GLY A 305 -9.44 -1.70 18.65
N GLN A 306 -8.83 -0.87 17.83
CA GLN A 306 -8.20 -1.27 16.57
C GLN A 306 -6.85 -1.99 16.73
N PHE A 307 -6.24 -2.03 17.91
CA PHE A 307 -4.81 -2.39 18.07
C PHE A 307 -4.53 -3.89 18.16
N ASP A 308 -5.53 -4.70 18.53
CA ASP A 308 -5.41 -6.15 18.69
C ASP A 308 -6.50 -6.88 17.88
N PRO A 309 -6.27 -7.14 16.59
CA PRO A 309 -7.28 -7.78 15.74
C PRO A 309 -7.66 -9.19 16.22
N GLY A 310 -6.73 -9.92 16.85
CA GLY A 310 -6.92 -11.31 17.29
C GLY A 310 -7.74 -11.43 18.58
N ARG A 311 -7.82 -10.36 19.38
CA ARG A 311 -8.64 -10.34 20.60
C ARG A 311 -9.89 -9.50 20.50
N ALA A 312 -10.15 -8.89 19.36
CA ALA A 312 -11.28 -7.97 19.28
C ALA A 312 -12.64 -8.72 19.18
N GLY A 313 -12.68 -10.04 18.96
CA GLY A 313 -13.92 -10.84 18.85
C GLY A 313 -14.59 -10.81 17.46
N GLY A 314 -15.39 -11.80 17.09
CA GLY A 314 -16.07 -11.89 15.80
C GLY A 314 -16.11 -13.30 15.23
N PHE A 315 -16.30 -13.41 13.92
CA PHE A 315 -16.35 -14.71 13.23
C PHE A 315 -15.01 -15.44 13.33
N ASN A 316 -15.03 -16.71 13.69
CA ASN A 316 -13.84 -17.58 13.84
C ASN A 316 -12.79 -17.06 14.85
N GLN A 317 -13.19 -16.23 15.83
CA GLN A 317 -12.30 -15.70 16.87
C GLN A 317 -12.41 -16.46 18.21
N GLY A 318 -13.06 -17.63 18.24
CA GLY A 318 -13.24 -18.42 19.46
C GLY A 318 -13.99 -19.72 19.17
N HIS A 319 -14.42 -20.42 20.23
CA HIS A 319 -15.28 -21.59 20.07
C HIS A 319 -16.65 -21.19 19.49
N GLY A 320 -17.08 -21.82 18.40
CA GLY A 320 -18.31 -21.50 17.68
C GLY A 320 -18.11 -20.64 16.41
N ILE A 321 -19.21 -20.20 15.80
CA ILE A 321 -19.19 -19.45 14.52
C ILE A 321 -18.80 -17.98 14.73
N GLU A 322 -19.33 -17.35 15.77
CA GLU A 322 -19.06 -15.96 16.14
C GLU A 322 -18.93 -15.88 17.67
N ASN A 323 -17.84 -15.28 18.16
CA ASN A 323 -17.70 -14.96 19.58
C ASN A 323 -17.47 -13.46 19.75
N LYS A 324 -18.44 -12.76 20.33
CA LYS A 324 -18.42 -11.30 20.50
C LYS A 324 -17.71 -10.85 21.78
N GLU A 325 -17.64 -11.72 22.78
CA GLU A 325 -17.10 -11.40 24.10
C GLU A 325 -15.78 -12.13 24.27
N PHE A 326 -14.72 -11.51 23.76
CA PHE A 326 -13.38 -12.06 23.89
C PHE A 326 -12.70 -11.48 25.15
N PRO A 327 -12.09 -12.32 26.00
CA PRO A 327 -11.40 -11.87 27.19
C PRO A 327 -10.07 -11.20 26.83
N VAL A 328 -9.80 -10.06 27.44
CA VAL A 328 -8.66 -9.18 27.14
C VAL A 328 -7.95 -8.77 28.42
N ASN A 329 -6.73 -8.29 28.28
CA ASN A 329 -5.91 -7.86 29.40
C ASN A 329 -5.95 -6.32 29.53
N PRO A 330 -6.50 -5.76 30.64
CA PRO A 330 -6.58 -4.31 30.81
C PRO A 330 -5.20 -3.63 30.88
N TRP A 331 -4.16 -4.31 31.38
CA TRP A 331 -2.78 -3.80 31.35
C TRP A 331 -2.30 -3.60 29.91
N SER A 332 -2.65 -4.51 28.99
CA SER A 332 -2.32 -4.37 27.58
C SER A 332 -2.98 -3.12 26.97
N PHE A 333 -4.23 -2.81 27.33
CA PHE A 333 -4.90 -1.58 26.87
C PHE A 333 -4.21 -0.32 27.42
N VAL A 334 -3.94 -0.30 28.74
CA VAL A 334 -3.29 0.83 29.41
C VAL A 334 -1.91 1.11 28.79
N LEU A 335 -1.07 0.09 28.66
CA LEU A 335 0.25 0.24 28.04
C LEU A 335 0.15 0.58 26.55
N THR A 336 -0.84 0.05 25.82
CA THR A 336 -1.05 0.46 24.42
C THR A 336 -1.32 1.95 24.32
N MET A 337 -2.22 2.50 25.14
CA MET A 337 -2.54 3.94 25.11
C MET A 337 -1.33 4.80 25.48
N GLU A 338 -0.61 4.46 26.55
CA GLU A 338 0.63 5.15 26.94
C GLU A 338 1.69 5.10 25.83
N GLY A 339 1.73 4.01 25.06
CA GLY A 339 2.64 3.79 23.93
C GLY A 339 2.27 4.55 22.66
N THR A 340 1.04 5.09 22.57
CA THR A 340 0.65 5.96 21.45
C THR A 340 1.15 7.38 21.59
N ILE A 341 1.46 7.83 22.81
CA ILE A 341 1.88 9.21 23.09
C ILE A 341 3.14 9.63 22.30
N PRO A 342 4.19 8.79 22.19
CA PRO A 342 5.37 9.09 21.36
C PRO A 342 5.07 9.26 19.86
N TRP A 343 3.88 8.89 19.38
CA TRP A 343 3.47 9.03 17.98
C TRP A 343 2.86 10.40 17.64
N GLY A 344 3.05 11.41 18.50
CA GLY A 344 2.73 12.81 18.16
C GLY A 344 3.68 13.37 17.09
N SER A 345 3.15 13.82 15.95
CA SER A 345 3.96 14.38 14.85
C SER A 345 4.51 15.78 15.15
N SER A 346 5.78 16.04 14.82
CA SER A 346 6.38 17.38 14.90
C SER A 346 5.72 18.39 13.93
N VAL A 347 5.69 19.67 14.30
CA VAL A 347 5.16 20.78 13.48
C VAL A 347 5.87 20.91 12.12
N ALA A 348 7.15 20.54 12.02
CA ALA A 348 7.94 20.63 10.79
C ALA A 348 7.46 19.64 9.69
N ARG A 349 7.04 18.42 10.08
CA ARG A 349 6.35 17.47 9.19
C ARG A 349 5.00 18.02 8.72
N ARG A 350 4.33 18.82 9.57
CA ARG A 350 3.02 19.44 9.26
C ARG A 350 3.10 20.47 8.14
N GLN A 351 4.27 21.07 7.88
CA GLN A 351 4.47 22.08 6.82
C GLN A 351 5.00 21.52 5.48
N ARG A 352 5.67 20.36 5.48
CA ARG A 352 6.28 19.75 4.26
C ARG A 352 5.31 18.87 3.45
N VAL A 353 4.09 18.63 3.92
CA VAL A 353 3.08 17.88 3.17
C VAL A 353 2.49 18.79 2.08
N VAL A 354 3.06 18.69 0.88
CA VAL A 354 2.52 19.35 -0.32
C VAL A 354 1.29 18.56 -0.80
N GLY A 355 0.15 18.77 -0.15
CA GLY A 355 -1.15 18.22 -0.57
C GLY A 355 -2.22 18.29 0.53
N PRO A 356 -3.48 18.65 0.21
CA PRO A 356 -4.54 18.76 1.20
C PRO A 356 -4.95 17.41 1.81
N GLY A 357 -5.30 17.42 3.11
CA GLY A 357 -6.20 16.45 3.75
C GLY A 357 -5.59 15.14 4.29
N PHE A 358 -4.29 15.10 4.60
CA PHE A 358 -3.71 13.92 5.27
C PHE A 358 -2.47 14.31 6.09
N LEU A 359 -2.66 15.03 7.22
CA LEU A 359 -1.67 15.07 8.29
C LEU A 359 -1.49 13.66 8.86
N ARG A 360 -0.24 13.21 8.84
CA ARG A 360 0.16 11.84 9.18
C ARG A 360 0.73 11.85 10.58
N SER A 361 0.30 10.92 11.44
CA SER A 361 1.18 10.41 12.49
C SER A 361 2.53 10.00 11.88
N PRO A 362 3.62 9.92 12.65
CA PRO A 362 4.90 9.41 12.17
C PRO A 362 4.71 8.11 11.40
N PHE A 363 5.51 7.92 10.34
CA PHE A 363 5.53 6.69 9.55
C PHE A 363 4.17 6.15 9.07
N THR A 364 3.19 7.04 8.87
CA THR A 364 1.84 6.69 8.42
C THR A 364 1.63 7.14 6.99
N VAL A 365 1.14 6.24 6.13
CA VAL A 365 0.94 6.49 4.69
C VAL A 365 -0.45 6.04 4.24
N ARG A 366 -0.80 6.39 3.00
CA ARG A 366 -1.98 5.79 2.37
C ARG A 366 -1.71 4.31 2.11
N PRO A 367 -2.69 3.44 2.37
CA PRO A 367 -2.53 2.01 2.21
C PRO A 367 -2.29 1.67 0.76
N THR A 368 -1.48 0.64 0.52
CA THR A 368 -1.38 0.00 -0.79
C THR A 368 -1.64 -1.50 -0.61
N PRO A 369 -2.57 -2.12 -1.37
CA PRO A 369 -2.99 -3.50 -1.14
C PRO A 369 -1.94 -4.50 -1.66
N VAL A 370 -0.72 -4.44 -1.12
CA VAL A 370 0.42 -5.29 -1.49
C VAL A 370 1.19 -5.78 -0.26
N GLY A 371 1.76 -6.98 -0.39
CA GLY A 371 2.68 -7.54 0.59
C GLY A 371 2.04 -8.33 1.74
N TYR A 372 0.77 -8.72 1.65
CA TYR A 372 0.13 -9.61 2.62
C TYR A 372 -0.94 -10.50 1.98
N ALA A 373 -1.11 -11.72 2.48
CA ALA A 373 -1.87 -12.78 1.81
C ALA A 373 -3.40 -12.53 1.69
N SER A 374 -3.96 -11.65 2.52
CA SER A 374 -5.39 -11.32 2.51
C SER A 374 -5.73 -10.02 1.77
N SER A 375 -4.80 -9.45 1.01
CA SER A 375 -5.02 -8.18 0.29
C SER A 375 -6.08 -8.33 -0.79
N CYS A 376 -7.08 -7.43 -0.81
CA CYS A 376 -8.12 -7.41 -1.84
C CYS A 376 -8.46 -6.00 -2.34
N ASP A 377 -9.12 -5.91 -3.50
CA ASP A 377 -9.56 -4.65 -4.15
C ASP A 377 -10.40 -3.77 -3.23
N LYS A 378 -11.19 -4.39 -2.34
CA LYS A 378 -12.03 -3.67 -1.39
C LYS A 378 -11.22 -3.05 -0.27
N ASP A 379 -10.02 -3.56 0.03
CA ASP A 379 -9.17 -3.01 1.08
C ASP A 379 -8.68 -1.61 0.71
N GLU A 380 -8.35 -1.29 -0.55
CA GLU A 380 -7.91 0.07 -0.93
C GLU A 380 -8.99 1.13 -0.62
N LYS A 381 -10.27 0.78 -0.81
CA LYS A 381 -11.42 1.67 -0.51
C LYS A 381 -11.80 1.69 0.98
N ASN A 382 -11.48 0.62 1.71
CA ASN A 382 -11.89 0.42 3.11
C ASN A 382 -10.75 0.64 4.13
N ALA A 383 -9.52 0.82 3.66
CA ALA A 383 -8.36 1.04 4.48
C ALA A 383 -8.19 2.54 4.76
N LYS A 384 -8.05 2.91 6.03
CA LYS A 384 -7.89 4.31 6.45
C LYS A 384 -6.45 4.80 6.28
N ALA A 385 -5.50 3.96 6.66
CA ALA A 385 -4.07 4.25 6.61
C ALA A 385 -3.27 2.96 6.71
N GLU A 386 -1.98 3.05 6.41
CA GLU A 386 -1.00 2.02 6.70
C GLU A 386 0.09 2.62 7.61
N ILE A 387 0.35 1.96 8.73
CA ILE A 387 1.32 2.37 9.75
C ILE A 387 2.56 1.50 9.62
N TRP A 388 3.73 2.13 9.56
CA TRP A 388 5.03 1.47 9.51
C TRP A 388 5.73 1.69 10.84
N ALA A 389 5.63 0.71 11.74
CA ALA A 389 6.23 0.75 13.06
C ALA A 389 7.73 0.39 12.99
N PRO A 390 8.65 1.32 13.32
CA PRO A 390 10.08 1.09 13.18
C PRO A 390 10.60 0.08 14.20
N LEU A 391 11.48 -0.81 13.73
CA LEU A 391 12.22 -1.76 14.55
C LEU A 391 13.70 -1.41 14.41
N TRP A 392 14.35 -1.16 15.54
CA TRP A 392 15.78 -0.90 15.65
C TRP A 392 16.41 -1.93 16.58
N ASN A 393 17.66 -2.32 16.30
CA ASN A 393 18.34 -3.42 17.00
C ASN A 393 19.46 -2.96 17.94
N HIS A 394 19.67 -1.66 18.07
CA HIS A 394 20.66 -1.07 18.97
C HIS A 394 19.98 -0.50 20.22
N PRO A 395 20.54 -0.66 21.43
CA PRO A 395 19.98 -0.04 22.63
C PRO A 395 19.85 1.48 22.48
N THR A 396 18.62 2.00 22.64
CA THR A 396 18.30 3.42 22.41
C THR A 396 17.46 3.98 23.55
N GLY A 397 17.80 5.18 24.02
CA GLY A 397 17.08 5.85 25.11
C GLY A 397 15.77 6.50 24.63
N TYR A 398 14.83 6.72 25.54
CA TYR A 398 13.50 7.25 25.20
C TYR A 398 13.53 8.63 24.50
N GLN A 399 14.41 9.55 24.90
CA GLN A 399 14.51 10.88 24.28
C GLN A 399 14.92 10.81 22.79
N GLU A 400 15.79 9.87 22.45
CA GLU A 400 16.19 9.62 21.06
C GLU A 400 15.02 9.06 20.26
N ILE A 401 14.28 8.09 20.82
CA ILE A 401 13.06 7.53 20.21
C ILE A 401 11.99 8.60 20.01
N GLN A 402 11.78 9.48 21.00
CA GLN A 402 10.81 10.59 20.90
C GLN A 402 11.20 11.55 19.76
N SER A 403 12.49 11.93 19.68
CA SER A 403 13.00 12.79 18.61
C SER A 403 12.82 12.15 17.24
N PHE A 404 13.22 10.88 17.13
CA PHE A 404 13.11 10.05 15.94
C PHE A 404 11.66 9.88 15.44
N LEU A 405 10.73 9.49 16.32
CA LEU A 405 9.31 9.40 15.97
C LEU A 405 8.75 10.77 15.58
N SER A 406 9.13 11.84 16.27
CA SER A 406 8.65 13.18 15.95
C SER A 406 9.10 13.68 14.56
N GLU A 407 10.31 13.32 14.11
CA GLU A 407 10.80 13.59 12.75
C GLU A 407 10.10 12.68 11.73
N GLY A 408 10.07 11.38 12.03
CA GLY A 408 9.36 10.36 11.30
C GLY A 408 9.72 10.32 9.81
N ARG A 409 10.98 10.48 9.43
CA ARG A 409 11.42 10.70 8.05
C ARG A 409 11.25 9.44 7.20
N ALA A 410 10.62 9.61 6.05
CA ALA A 410 10.50 8.58 5.02
C ALA A 410 10.34 9.28 3.67
N ASP A 411 11.45 9.51 2.98
CA ASP A 411 11.53 10.30 1.77
C ASP A 411 11.94 9.46 0.57
N VAL A 412 11.27 9.69 -0.56
CA VAL A 412 11.69 9.23 -1.88
C VAL A 412 12.34 10.40 -2.61
N GLY A 413 13.68 10.44 -2.58
CA GLY A 413 14.45 11.56 -3.09
C GLY A 413 14.24 12.83 -2.25
N ARG A 414 13.48 13.80 -2.79
CA ARG A 414 13.17 15.08 -2.10
C ARG A 414 11.71 15.17 -1.61
N ARG A 415 10.90 14.12 -1.78
CA ARG A 415 9.48 14.12 -1.44
C ARG A 415 9.21 13.10 -0.32
N PRO A 416 8.34 13.42 0.64
CA PRO A 416 7.88 12.43 1.60
C PRO A 416 7.08 11.32 0.90
N ALA A 417 7.25 10.08 1.34
CA ALA A 417 6.49 8.93 0.87
C ALA A 417 4.99 9.11 1.16
N SER A 418 4.16 8.94 0.14
CA SER A 418 2.72 9.17 0.22
C SER A 418 1.89 7.87 0.31
N THR A 419 2.43 6.75 -0.17
CA THR A 419 1.81 5.41 -0.22
C THR A 419 2.72 4.34 0.39
N GLY A 420 2.20 3.14 0.65
CA GLY A 420 2.99 2.00 1.13
C GLY A 420 4.15 1.62 0.20
N ILE A 421 3.98 1.73 -1.12
CA ILE A 421 5.05 1.45 -2.09
C ILE A 421 6.13 2.53 -2.08
N GLU A 422 5.74 3.82 -2.03
CA GLU A 422 6.74 4.89 -1.87
C GLU A 422 7.48 4.76 -0.54
N PHE A 423 6.83 4.26 0.52
CA PHE A 423 7.51 3.99 1.79
C PHE A 423 8.50 2.83 1.68
N ALA A 424 8.12 1.74 1.01
CA ALA A 424 9.04 0.65 0.68
C ALA A 424 10.26 1.13 -0.12
N GLU A 425 10.07 2.06 -1.08
CA GLU A 425 11.16 2.68 -1.84
C GLU A 425 12.06 3.54 -0.94
N ALA A 426 11.49 4.32 -0.02
CA ALA A 426 12.26 5.08 0.95
C ALA A 426 13.12 4.17 1.85
N ALA A 427 12.56 3.08 2.37
CA ALA A 427 13.30 2.10 3.17
C ALA A 427 14.39 1.39 2.36
N ALA A 428 14.13 1.07 1.09
CA ALA A 428 15.09 0.42 0.19
C ALA A 428 16.19 1.35 -0.34
N SER A 429 16.03 2.67 -0.20
CA SER A 429 17.00 3.69 -0.65
C SER A 429 17.67 4.45 0.51
N LEU A 430 17.47 3.99 1.75
CA LEU A 430 17.93 4.68 2.97
C LEU A 430 17.41 6.13 3.08
N GLY A 431 16.23 6.39 2.52
CA GLY A 431 15.47 7.64 2.66
C GLY A 431 14.67 7.72 3.96
N VAL A 432 14.83 6.74 4.85
CA VAL A 432 14.28 6.71 6.21
C VAL A 432 15.34 7.15 7.22
N ASP A 433 14.91 7.43 8.44
CA ASP A 433 15.79 7.73 9.56
C ASP A 433 16.83 6.62 9.83
N ARG A 434 18.02 7.04 10.26
CA ARG A 434 19.14 6.13 10.56
C ARG A 434 18.86 5.30 11.81
N GLY A 435 19.41 4.09 11.87
CA GLY A 435 19.28 3.19 13.01
C GLY A 435 18.05 2.26 12.97
N VAL A 436 17.08 2.52 12.08
CA VAL A 436 16.00 1.58 11.80
C VAL A 436 16.51 0.45 10.94
N THR A 437 16.29 -0.79 11.38
CA THR A 437 16.68 -2.00 10.65
C THR A 437 15.52 -2.60 9.88
N GLU A 438 14.29 -2.50 10.40
CA GLU A 438 13.08 -3.00 9.77
C GLU A 438 11.87 -2.14 10.13
N PHE A 439 10.76 -2.32 9.42
CA PHE A 439 9.46 -1.79 9.81
C PHE A 439 8.43 -2.92 9.88
N ALA A 440 7.69 -3.02 10.98
CA ALA A 440 6.46 -3.81 11.04
C ALA A 440 5.30 -3.00 10.44
N ARG A 441 4.58 -3.58 9.49
CA ARG A 441 3.51 -2.90 8.74
C ARG A 441 2.15 -3.27 9.30
N TYR A 442 1.27 -2.28 9.38
CA TYR A 442 -0.11 -2.46 9.82
C TYR A 442 -1.07 -1.74 8.90
N SER A 443 -2.02 -2.47 8.31
CA SER A 443 -3.09 -1.88 7.50
C SER A 443 -4.32 -1.66 8.36
N LEU A 444 -4.77 -0.40 8.50
CA LEU A 444 -5.98 -0.05 9.23
C LEU A 444 -7.21 -0.33 8.36
N LEU A 445 -7.78 -1.53 8.47
CA LEU A 445 -8.88 -2.01 7.64
C LEU A 445 -10.23 -1.90 8.35
N LYS A 446 -11.25 -1.40 7.65
CA LYS A 446 -12.64 -1.43 8.11
C LYS A 446 -13.21 -2.86 8.00
N ARG A 447 -13.15 -3.62 9.09
CA ARG A 447 -13.59 -5.04 9.12
C ARG A 447 -14.82 -5.30 10.01
N ARG A 448 -15.30 -4.29 10.76
CA ARG A 448 -16.37 -4.48 11.77
C ARG A 448 -17.34 -3.30 11.84
N GLY A 449 -18.23 -3.21 10.87
CA GLY A 449 -19.04 -2.00 10.73
C GLY A 449 -18.14 -0.79 10.49
N ASP A 450 -18.27 0.28 11.29
CA ASP A 450 -17.44 1.50 11.21
C ASP A 450 -16.14 1.45 12.03
N SER A 451 -15.82 0.32 12.66
CA SER A 451 -14.57 0.12 13.41
C SER A 451 -13.44 -0.43 12.54
N TYR A 452 -12.21 -0.02 12.87
CA TYR A 452 -11.00 -0.38 12.14
C TYR A 452 -10.23 -1.46 12.91
N VAL A 453 -9.38 -2.19 12.21
CA VAL A 453 -8.40 -3.08 12.84
C VAL A 453 -7.03 -2.85 12.20
N ALA A 454 -5.99 -2.76 13.02
CA ALA A 454 -4.60 -2.69 12.60
C ALA A 454 -4.12 -4.11 12.28
N LEU A 455 -4.42 -4.57 11.06
CA LEU A 455 -4.04 -5.90 10.61
C LEU A 455 -2.54 -5.92 10.27
N PRO A 456 -1.74 -6.81 10.87
CA PRO A 456 -0.35 -7.00 10.46
C PRO A 456 -0.24 -7.32 8.97
N ALA A 457 0.61 -6.58 8.27
CA ALA A 457 0.85 -6.65 6.83
C ALA A 457 2.30 -7.06 6.50
N GLY A 458 2.95 -7.74 7.43
CA GLY A 458 4.33 -8.22 7.34
C GLY A 458 5.37 -7.17 7.74
N ARG A 459 6.65 -7.57 7.66
CA ARG A 459 7.81 -6.72 7.94
C ARG A 459 8.55 -6.35 6.67
N PHE A 460 9.17 -5.18 6.67
CA PHE A 460 9.99 -4.70 5.56
C PHE A 460 11.38 -4.32 6.05
N PRO A 461 12.45 -4.92 5.50
CA PRO A 461 13.81 -4.61 5.91
C PRO A 461 14.30 -3.28 5.33
N VAL A 462 15.00 -2.48 6.14
CA VAL A 462 15.69 -1.27 5.71
C VAL A 462 17.09 -1.65 5.23
N ARG A 463 17.28 -1.62 3.91
CA ARG A 463 18.56 -1.96 3.28
C ARG A 463 18.69 -1.29 1.94
N ILE A 464 19.91 -0.88 1.59
CA ILE A 464 20.17 -0.29 0.28
C ILE A 464 19.94 -1.32 -0.84
N ARG A 465 19.14 -0.95 -1.83
CA ARG A 465 18.88 -1.71 -3.05
C ARG A 465 19.16 -0.85 -4.27
N THR A 466 20.05 -1.31 -5.14
CA THR A 466 20.33 -0.65 -6.41
C THR A 466 19.10 -0.59 -7.31
N GLU A 467 18.20 -1.56 -7.17
CA GLU A 467 16.93 -1.61 -7.92
C GLU A 467 15.97 -0.49 -7.54
N SER A 468 16.17 0.21 -6.42
CA SER A 468 15.38 1.41 -6.08
C SER A 468 15.56 2.52 -7.11
N ASP A 469 16.71 2.61 -7.78
CA ASP A 469 16.92 3.58 -8.87
C ASP A 469 16.11 3.23 -10.13
N LEU A 470 15.90 1.94 -10.40
CA LEU A 470 14.99 1.49 -11.45
C LEU A 470 13.55 1.90 -11.13
N ILE A 471 13.10 1.67 -9.89
CA ILE A 471 11.75 2.09 -9.47
C ILE A 471 11.58 3.61 -9.58
N ARG A 472 12.60 4.38 -9.21
CA ARG A 472 12.60 5.84 -9.36
C ARG A 472 12.42 6.28 -10.81
N GLU A 473 13.06 5.58 -11.76
CA GLU A 473 12.90 5.80 -13.20
C GLU A 473 11.49 5.41 -13.72
N LEU A 474 10.90 4.35 -13.15
CA LEU A 474 9.57 3.86 -13.51
C LEU A 474 8.43 4.77 -13.01
N ASN A 475 8.57 5.36 -11.83
CA ASN A 475 7.54 6.14 -11.14
C ASN A 475 6.87 7.24 -11.98
N PRO A 476 7.59 8.10 -12.73
CA PRO A 476 6.97 9.09 -13.61
C PRO A 476 6.07 8.48 -14.70
N LEU A 477 6.43 7.31 -15.22
CA LEU A 477 5.66 6.62 -16.25
C LEU A 477 4.38 6.05 -15.64
N LEU A 478 4.47 5.43 -14.46
CA LEU A 478 3.29 4.94 -13.74
C LEU A 478 2.33 6.07 -13.39
N ARG A 479 2.81 7.24 -12.97
CA ARG A 479 1.94 8.41 -12.73
C ARG A 479 1.14 8.82 -13.97
N SER A 480 1.74 8.71 -15.16
CA SER A 480 1.04 8.96 -16.43
C SER A 480 -0.05 7.91 -16.68
N VAL A 481 0.23 6.64 -16.39
CA VAL A 481 -0.75 5.55 -16.51
C VAL A 481 -1.87 5.71 -15.48
N ASP A 482 -1.55 6.03 -14.23
CA ASP A 482 -2.54 6.28 -13.17
C ASP A 482 -3.44 7.47 -13.52
N GLY A 483 -2.87 8.52 -14.13
CA GLY A 483 -3.65 9.63 -14.68
C GLY A 483 -4.63 9.21 -15.77
N PHE A 484 -4.18 8.35 -16.68
CA PHE A 484 -5.04 7.73 -17.70
C PHE A 484 -6.15 6.87 -17.09
N LEU A 485 -5.83 6.03 -16.09
CA LEU A 485 -6.81 5.20 -15.40
C LEU A 485 -7.85 6.06 -14.65
N ARG A 486 -7.45 7.16 -14.00
CA ARG A 486 -8.41 8.10 -13.38
C ARG A 486 -9.35 8.78 -14.38
N GLY A 487 -9.02 8.78 -15.67
CA GLY A 487 -9.86 9.37 -16.71
C GLY A 487 -11.10 8.55 -17.08
N PHE A 488 -11.21 7.29 -16.64
CA PHE A 488 -12.40 6.47 -16.90
C PHE A 488 -13.60 6.99 -16.11
N LYS A 489 -14.72 7.24 -16.80
CA LYS A 489 -15.99 7.71 -16.22
C LYS A 489 -16.85 6.53 -15.71
N GLY A 490 -17.86 6.83 -14.90
CA GLY A 490 -18.82 5.83 -14.39
C GLY A 490 -18.21 4.95 -13.30
N GLU A 491 -18.25 3.63 -13.49
CA GLU A 491 -17.73 2.65 -12.52
C GLU A 491 -16.19 2.61 -12.42
N GLY A 492 -15.50 3.40 -13.26
CA GLY A 492 -14.04 3.50 -13.30
C GLY A 492 -13.40 2.58 -14.35
N PRO A 493 -12.08 2.31 -14.23
CA PRO A 493 -11.38 1.45 -15.17
C PRO A 493 -11.91 0.01 -15.16
N PRO A 494 -11.90 -0.68 -16.32
CA PRO A 494 -12.18 -2.12 -16.36
C PRO A 494 -11.28 -2.93 -15.41
N ALA A 495 -11.83 -3.96 -14.76
CA ALA A 495 -11.13 -4.75 -13.75
C ALA A 495 -9.76 -5.30 -14.20
N ARG A 496 -9.62 -5.67 -15.47
CA ARG A 496 -8.35 -6.13 -16.06
C ARG A 496 -7.23 -5.07 -15.99
N PHE A 497 -7.54 -3.78 -16.11
CA PHE A 497 -6.55 -2.70 -15.95
C PHE A 497 -6.14 -2.56 -14.49
N LEU A 498 -7.10 -2.60 -13.57
CA LEU A 498 -6.82 -2.53 -12.13
C LEU A 498 -5.97 -3.72 -11.66
N SER A 499 -6.31 -4.93 -12.12
CA SER A 499 -5.55 -6.15 -11.84
C SER A 499 -4.13 -6.10 -12.41
N ALA A 500 -3.97 -5.68 -13.67
CA ALA A 500 -2.63 -5.54 -14.28
C ALA A 500 -1.79 -4.48 -13.55
N ARG A 501 -2.37 -3.32 -13.20
CA ARG A 501 -1.70 -2.27 -12.45
C ARG A 501 -1.29 -2.74 -11.06
N ARG A 502 -2.13 -3.52 -10.36
CA ARG A 502 -1.77 -4.15 -9.08
C ARG A 502 -0.64 -5.16 -9.24
N GLY A 503 -0.66 -5.96 -10.30
CA GLY A 503 0.44 -6.88 -10.59
C GLY A 503 1.79 -6.17 -10.75
N VAL A 504 1.79 -4.93 -11.25
CA VAL A 504 3.00 -4.07 -11.25
C VAL A 504 3.37 -3.65 -9.83
N ASP A 505 2.41 -3.20 -9.02
CA ASP A 505 2.65 -2.81 -7.62
C ASP A 505 3.20 -3.96 -6.76
N GLU A 506 2.66 -5.17 -6.91
CA GLU A 506 3.14 -6.39 -6.25
C GLU A 506 4.56 -6.75 -6.68
N ALA A 507 4.86 -6.62 -7.98
CA ALA A 507 6.20 -6.88 -8.50
C ALA A 507 7.23 -5.84 -8.03
N ILE A 508 6.85 -4.56 -7.94
CA ILE A 508 7.68 -3.49 -7.34
C ILE A 508 7.98 -3.83 -5.89
N TYR A 509 6.94 -4.13 -5.10
CA TYR A 509 7.09 -4.42 -3.68
C TYR A 509 8.00 -5.64 -3.45
N THR A 510 7.78 -6.73 -4.22
CA THR A 510 8.61 -7.94 -4.16
C THR A 510 10.07 -7.67 -4.55
N LEU A 511 10.30 -6.83 -5.57
CA LEU A 511 11.64 -6.44 -5.98
C LEU A 511 12.34 -5.61 -4.89
N LEU A 512 11.65 -4.66 -4.27
CA LEU A 512 12.23 -3.82 -3.21
C LEU A 512 12.57 -4.64 -1.96
N ILE A 513 11.78 -5.67 -1.63
CA ILE A 513 12.15 -6.61 -0.56
C ILE A 513 13.37 -7.41 -0.98
N HIS A 514 13.28 -8.20 -2.04
CA HIS A 514 14.23 -9.31 -2.27
C HIS A 514 15.42 -8.93 -3.17
N GLY A 515 15.27 -7.94 -4.05
CA GLY A 515 16.22 -7.61 -5.10
C GLY A 515 16.35 -8.71 -6.15
N GLY A 516 17.30 -8.52 -7.07
CA GLY A 516 17.76 -9.55 -8.00
C GLY A 516 17.03 -9.59 -9.34
N ALA A 517 17.76 -10.08 -10.34
CA ALA A 517 17.37 -10.02 -11.74
C ALA A 517 16.05 -10.75 -12.04
N THR A 518 15.79 -11.90 -11.41
CA THR A 518 14.53 -12.64 -11.60
C THR A 518 13.31 -11.82 -11.18
N ARG A 519 13.41 -11.03 -10.10
CA ARG A 519 12.27 -10.19 -9.64
C ARG A 519 12.11 -8.98 -10.54
N ALA A 520 13.22 -8.40 -11.02
CA ALA A 520 13.19 -7.34 -12.03
C ALA A 520 12.57 -7.83 -13.35
N LYS A 521 12.88 -9.07 -13.77
CA LYS A 521 12.25 -9.74 -14.92
C LYS A 521 10.74 -9.82 -14.76
N TYR A 522 10.24 -10.28 -13.61
CA TYR A 522 8.80 -10.35 -13.36
C TYR A 522 8.13 -8.97 -13.27
N LEU A 523 8.84 -7.93 -12.82
CA LEU A 523 8.37 -6.55 -12.89
C LEU A 523 8.20 -6.09 -14.35
N VAL A 524 9.18 -6.32 -15.21
CA VAL A 524 9.07 -5.99 -16.64
C VAL A 524 7.94 -6.79 -17.31
N ALA A 525 7.79 -8.07 -16.97
CA ALA A 525 6.67 -8.88 -17.46
C ALA A 525 5.30 -8.31 -17.01
N ALA A 526 5.17 -7.87 -15.76
CA ALA A 526 3.96 -7.23 -15.25
C ALA A 526 3.65 -5.91 -15.99
N ILE A 527 4.67 -5.10 -16.28
CA ILE A 527 4.54 -3.90 -17.13
C ILE A 527 4.05 -4.29 -18.52
N GLY A 528 4.58 -5.36 -19.10
CA GLY A 528 4.15 -5.84 -20.41
C GLY A 528 2.69 -6.29 -20.46
N ARG A 529 2.20 -6.98 -19.43
CA ARG A 529 0.76 -7.31 -19.32
C ARG A 529 -0.11 -6.06 -19.35
N LEU A 530 0.32 -5.00 -18.66
CA LEU A 530 -0.37 -3.71 -18.68
C LEU A 530 -0.29 -3.03 -20.06
N GLU A 531 0.89 -3.01 -20.69
CA GLU A 531 1.07 -2.45 -22.04
C GLU A 531 0.22 -3.19 -23.08
N ARG A 532 0.09 -4.52 -23.01
CA ARG A 532 -0.78 -5.30 -23.92
C ARG A 532 -2.22 -4.81 -23.88
N LEU A 533 -2.74 -4.52 -22.70
CA LEU A 533 -4.09 -3.96 -22.54
C LEU A 533 -4.20 -2.55 -23.14
N ILE A 534 -3.16 -1.74 -23.03
CA ILE A 534 -3.10 -0.40 -23.63
C ILE A 534 -3.04 -0.51 -25.16
N ALA A 535 -2.18 -1.37 -25.71
CA ALA A 535 -1.97 -1.57 -27.14
C ALA A 535 -3.20 -2.10 -27.88
N GLN A 536 -4.09 -2.82 -27.18
CA GLN A 536 -5.36 -3.30 -27.73
C GLN A 536 -6.45 -2.22 -27.83
N ARG A 537 -6.26 -1.04 -27.22
CA ARG A 537 -7.23 0.06 -27.31
C ARG A 537 -6.98 0.91 -28.55
N GLU A 538 -8.07 1.47 -29.07
CA GLU A 538 -8.00 2.54 -30.06
C GLU A 538 -7.47 3.82 -29.38
N PRO A 539 -6.39 4.43 -29.90
CA PRO A 539 -5.80 5.62 -29.30
C PRO A 539 -6.75 6.81 -29.13
N GLU A 540 -7.73 6.94 -30.02
CA GLU A 540 -8.73 8.01 -30.02
C GLU A 540 -9.86 7.80 -29.02
N ARG A 541 -9.95 6.62 -28.39
CA ARG A 541 -11.04 6.27 -27.47
C ARG A 541 -10.79 6.82 -26.07
N ASP A 542 -11.76 7.57 -25.55
CA ASP A 542 -11.69 8.10 -24.18
C ASP A 542 -11.70 7.00 -23.10
N PRO A 543 -10.96 7.19 -21.98
CA PRO A 543 -9.96 8.24 -21.78
C PRO A 543 -8.75 8.01 -22.69
N LYS A 544 -8.12 9.11 -23.13
CA LYS A 544 -6.96 9.09 -24.01
C LYS A 544 -5.67 9.06 -23.21
N LEU A 545 -4.74 8.19 -23.62
CA LEU A 545 -3.35 8.30 -23.21
C LEU A 545 -2.63 9.18 -24.23
N SER A 546 -2.08 10.32 -23.81
CA SER A 546 -1.60 11.35 -24.74
C SER A 546 -0.52 10.89 -25.72
N ARG A 547 0.29 9.91 -25.32
CA ARG A 547 1.33 9.28 -26.12
C ARG A 547 1.61 7.86 -25.63
N PRO A 548 2.17 6.98 -26.47
CA PRO A 548 2.67 5.69 -26.04
C PRO A 548 3.64 5.84 -24.86
N VAL A 549 3.53 4.95 -23.86
CA VAL A 549 4.41 5.02 -22.69
C VAL A 549 5.81 4.59 -23.09
N SER A 550 6.79 5.45 -22.81
CA SER A 550 8.21 5.20 -23.05
C SER A 550 9.03 6.14 -22.19
N GLY A 551 10.21 5.69 -21.77
CA GLY A 551 11.10 6.49 -20.94
C GLY A 551 12.04 5.69 -20.05
N LEU A 552 11.95 4.36 -20.07
CA LEU A 552 12.92 3.53 -19.35
C LEU A 552 14.25 3.53 -20.12
N SER A 553 15.36 3.61 -19.40
CA SER A 553 16.68 3.53 -19.99
C SER A 553 17.04 2.09 -20.39
N PRO A 554 18.00 1.90 -21.31
CA PRO A 554 18.47 0.57 -21.68
C PRO A 554 19.00 -0.29 -20.52
N GLN A 555 19.35 0.31 -19.37
CA GLN A 555 19.90 -0.42 -18.21
C GLN A 555 18.95 -1.51 -17.67
N TRP A 556 17.65 -1.36 -17.91
CA TRP A 556 16.63 -2.36 -17.55
C TRP A 556 16.90 -3.72 -18.18
N ILE A 557 17.54 -3.79 -19.34
CA ILE A 557 17.87 -5.05 -20.01
C ILE A 557 18.90 -5.83 -19.20
N ALA A 558 19.95 -5.16 -18.73
CA ALA A 558 20.97 -5.77 -17.87
C ALA A 558 20.42 -6.10 -16.47
N ALA A 559 19.51 -5.27 -15.96
CA ALA A 559 18.90 -5.46 -14.65
C ALA A 559 18.01 -6.71 -14.56
N VAL A 560 17.33 -7.08 -15.66
CA VAL A 560 16.45 -8.26 -15.69
C VAL A 560 17.16 -9.55 -16.12
N ASP A 561 18.43 -9.49 -16.48
CA ASP A 561 19.17 -10.65 -16.95
C ASP A 561 19.50 -11.62 -15.81
N ASP A 562 18.64 -12.62 -15.65
CA ASP A 562 18.83 -13.76 -14.75
C ASP A 562 19.38 -15.00 -15.47
N GLY A 563 19.92 -14.81 -16.69
CA GLY A 563 20.49 -15.87 -17.51
C GLY A 563 19.49 -16.65 -18.35
N SER A 564 18.19 -16.33 -18.27
CA SER A 564 17.16 -17.05 -19.01
C SER A 564 17.13 -16.70 -20.50
N ILE A 565 16.75 -17.69 -21.32
CA ILE A 565 16.65 -17.52 -22.77
C ILE A 565 15.48 -16.59 -23.15
N GLU A 566 14.41 -16.58 -22.34
CA GLU A 566 13.23 -15.72 -22.55
C GLU A 566 13.59 -14.24 -22.52
N VAL A 567 14.46 -13.83 -21.59
CA VAL A 567 14.96 -12.45 -21.51
C VAL A 567 15.71 -12.08 -22.79
N ARG A 568 16.61 -12.96 -23.26
CA ARG A 568 17.41 -12.74 -24.47
C ARG A 568 16.52 -12.64 -25.71
N ILE A 569 15.56 -13.55 -25.88
CA ILE A 569 14.62 -13.56 -27.00
C ILE A 569 13.76 -12.29 -27.00
N ALA A 570 13.14 -11.96 -25.86
CA ALA A 570 12.30 -10.77 -25.75
C ALA A 570 13.10 -9.48 -26.02
N ALA A 571 14.32 -9.37 -25.48
CA ALA A 571 15.19 -8.21 -25.71
C ALA A 571 15.63 -8.10 -27.18
N ALA A 572 15.97 -9.22 -27.83
CA ALA A 572 16.32 -9.24 -29.25
C ALA A 572 15.16 -8.79 -30.14
N LEU A 573 13.95 -9.30 -29.89
CA LEU A 573 12.73 -8.89 -30.58
C LEU A 573 12.42 -7.40 -30.35
N ALA A 574 12.42 -6.95 -29.10
CA ALA A 574 12.16 -5.57 -28.72
C ALA A 574 13.16 -4.59 -29.34
N SER A 575 14.39 -5.05 -29.59
CA SER A 575 15.46 -4.24 -30.20
C SER A 575 15.36 -4.05 -31.70
N ILE A 576 14.42 -4.71 -32.39
CA ILE A 576 14.25 -4.57 -33.85
C ILE A 576 13.83 -3.13 -34.17
N GLY A 577 14.72 -2.45 -34.89
CA GLY A 577 14.60 -1.04 -35.24
C GLY A 577 13.82 -0.79 -36.54
N ALA A 578 13.76 0.49 -36.92
CA ALA A 578 13.20 0.90 -38.21
C ALA A 578 14.17 0.55 -39.35
N THR A 579 13.64 0.32 -40.56
CA THR A 579 14.42 0.11 -41.78
C THR A 579 13.69 0.77 -42.95
N GLY A 580 14.21 1.90 -43.41
CA GLY A 580 13.43 2.79 -44.29
C GLY A 580 12.13 3.20 -43.61
N ASP A 581 11.01 3.08 -44.32
CA ASP A 581 9.68 3.42 -43.79
C ASP A 581 8.99 2.25 -43.06
N VAL A 582 9.68 1.11 -42.88
CA VAL A 582 9.21 0.05 -41.98
C VAL A 582 9.63 0.43 -40.57
N GLY A 583 8.65 0.65 -39.68
CA GLY A 583 8.88 1.13 -38.32
C GLY A 583 9.60 0.12 -37.43
N PRO A 584 9.92 0.51 -36.18
CA PRO A 584 10.44 -0.43 -35.18
C PRO A 584 9.40 -1.48 -34.82
N ILE A 585 9.80 -2.55 -34.12
CA ILE A 585 8.89 -3.63 -33.74
C ILE A 585 7.63 -3.15 -33.03
N ARG A 586 7.73 -2.07 -32.23
CA ARG A 586 6.58 -1.46 -31.54
C ARG A 586 5.43 -1.11 -32.49
N ALA A 587 5.72 -0.67 -33.72
CA ALA A 587 4.72 -0.37 -34.75
C ALA A 587 3.98 -1.60 -35.27
N ASN A 588 4.53 -2.80 -35.06
CA ASN A 588 3.85 -4.06 -35.33
C ASN A 588 3.05 -4.59 -34.11
N LEU A 589 3.42 -4.18 -32.89
CA LEU A 589 2.78 -4.60 -31.64
C LEU A 589 1.60 -3.71 -31.24
N ALA A 590 1.69 -2.40 -31.51
CA ALA A 590 0.76 -1.37 -31.04
C ALA A 590 0.53 -0.32 -32.15
N PRO A 591 -0.62 0.40 -32.13
CA PRO A 591 -0.98 1.38 -33.15
C PRO A 591 -0.20 2.70 -33.01
N VAL A 592 1.13 2.62 -33.03
CA VAL A 592 2.04 3.78 -33.02
C VAL A 592 2.39 4.21 -34.44
N ASP A 593 2.79 5.46 -34.60
CA ASP A 593 3.31 5.97 -35.87
C ASP A 593 4.65 5.26 -36.20
N PRO A 594 4.81 4.61 -37.37
CA PRO A 594 6.03 3.89 -37.71
C PRO A 594 7.30 4.75 -37.77
N MET A 595 7.15 6.04 -38.14
CA MET A 595 8.25 7.00 -38.23
C MET A 595 8.46 7.75 -36.92
N LYS A 596 7.41 7.89 -36.12
CA LYS A 596 7.41 8.59 -34.82
C LYS A 596 6.84 7.69 -33.74
N PRO A 597 7.56 6.63 -33.32
CA PRO A 597 7.03 5.61 -32.39
C PRO A 597 6.67 6.13 -30.98
N TRP A 598 7.02 7.38 -30.67
CA TRP A 598 6.57 8.11 -29.48
C TRP A 598 5.21 8.81 -29.64
N LYS A 599 4.51 8.61 -30.77
CA LYS A 599 3.16 9.09 -31.05
C LYS A 599 2.26 7.93 -31.46
N TRP A 600 0.98 8.06 -31.14
CA TRP A 600 -0.06 7.18 -31.71
C TRP A 600 -0.21 7.47 -33.20
N GLY A 601 -0.39 6.42 -34.00
CA GLY A 601 -0.67 6.52 -35.43
C GLY A 601 -2.17 6.53 -35.70
N SER A 602 -2.58 6.94 -36.90
CA SER A 602 -3.97 6.83 -37.34
C SER A 602 -4.28 5.42 -37.87
N GLY A 603 -5.39 4.85 -37.40
CA GLY A 603 -5.81 3.50 -37.80
C GLY A 603 -4.82 2.40 -37.36
N ARG A 604 -4.83 1.26 -38.07
CA ARG A 604 -3.99 0.09 -37.72
C ARG A 604 -2.58 0.11 -38.29
N GLY A 605 -2.21 1.09 -39.12
CA GLY A 605 -0.83 1.27 -39.61
C GLY A 605 -0.13 -0.03 -40.04
N GLN A 606 0.97 -0.35 -39.36
CA GLN A 606 1.81 -1.55 -39.57
C GLN A 606 1.57 -2.66 -38.51
N VAL A 607 0.49 -2.56 -37.72
CA VAL A 607 0.17 -3.53 -36.66
C VAL A 607 -0.10 -4.92 -37.25
N ALA A 608 0.57 -5.94 -36.70
CA ALA A 608 0.48 -7.33 -37.17
C ALA A 608 0.66 -8.36 -36.05
N TRP A 609 0.33 -8.01 -34.81
CA TRP A 609 0.32 -8.94 -33.68
C TRP A 609 -0.93 -9.85 -33.70
N LEU A 610 -1.02 -10.73 -34.70
CA LEU A 610 -2.19 -11.58 -34.97
C LEU A 610 -1.83 -13.07 -34.85
N GLY A 611 -2.63 -13.83 -34.10
CA GLY A 611 -2.39 -15.26 -33.88
C GLY A 611 -2.83 -15.74 -32.49
N ASN A 612 -2.91 -17.05 -32.29
CA ASN A 612 -3.29 -17.70 -31.04
C ASN A 612 -2.08 -18.14 -30.18
N SER A 613 -0.87 -18.17 -30.76
CA SER A 613 0.41 -18.48 -30.08
C SER A 613 1.42 -17.35 -30.27
N LEU A 614 2.53 -17.36 -29.53
CA LEU A 614 3.62 -16.41 -29.78
C LEU A 614 4.18 -16.59 -31.19
N THR A 615 4.40 -17.84 -31.59
CA THR A 615 5.03 -18.21 -32.88
C THR A 615 4.19 -17.75 -34.08
N THR A 616 2.87 -17.92 -34.04
CA THR A 616 1.97 -17.42 -35.09
C THR A 616 1.95 -15.90 -35.18
N ARG A 617 2.00 -15.20 -34.04
CA ARG A 617 2.10 -13.73 -33.99
C ARG A 617 3.41 -13.22 -34.55
N LEU A 618 4.54 -13.82 -34.19
CA LEU A 618 5.85 -13.47 -34.75
C LEU A 618 5.91 -13.72 -36.26
N ALA A 619 5.35 -14.83 -36.76
CA ALA A 619 5.25 -15.10 -38.19
C ALA A 619 4.36 -14.08 -38.92
N SER A 620 3.26 -13.63 -38.30
CA SER A 620 2.40 -12.57 -38.82
C SER A 620 3.15 -11.23 -38.91
N VAL A 621 3.90 -10.89 -37.87
CA VAL A 621 4.76 -9.70 -37.86
C VAL A 621 5.82 -9.76 -38.97
N LEU A 622 6.53 -10.89 -39.10
CA LEU A 622 7.53 -11.05 -40.15
C LEU A 622 6.91 -10.86 -41.54
N SER A 623 5.78 -11.51 -41.80
CA SER A 623 5.06 -11.40 -43.07
C SER A 623 4.68 -9.96 -43.36
N ARG A 624 4.13 -9.25 -42.36
CA ARG A 624 3.77 -7.84 -42.52
C ARG A 624 4.97 -6.96 -42.81
N ARG A 625 6.06 -7.14 -42.07
CA ARG A 625 7.29 -6.36 -42.27
C ARG A 625 7.87 -6.56 -43.68
N MET A 626 7.84 -7.78 -44.23
CA MET A 626 8.29 -8.03 -45.61
C MET A 626 7.41 -7.32 -46.64
N VAL A 627 6.08 -7.38 -46.46
CA VAL A 627 5.12 -6.67 -47.33
C VAL A 627 5.33 -5.16 -47.28
N ASP A 628 5.48 -4.59 -46.09
CA ASP A 628 5.72 -3.15 -45.94
C ASP A 628 7.06 -2.73 -46.54
N ALA A 629 8.13 -3.52 -46.38
CA ALA A 629 9.44 -3.24 -47.00
C ALA A 629 9.38 -3.24 -48.54
N GLN A 630 8.60 -4.17 -49.13
CA GLN A 630 8.38 -4.18 -50.57
C GLN A 630 7.58 -2.96 -51.02
N ARG A 631 6.51 -2.63 -50.30
CA ARG A 631 5.64 -1.48 -50.60
C ARG A 631 6.37 -0.14 -50.52
N THR A 632 7.30 0.00 -49.58
CA THR A 632 8.05 1.25 -49.36
C THR A 632 9.41 1.28 -50.06
N GLY A 633 9.78 0.21 -50.77
CA GLY A 633 11.05 0.15 -51.50
C GLY A 633 12.29 0.13 -50.59
N ALA A 634 12.18 -0.44 -49.38
CA ALA A 634 13.30 -0.52 -48.45
C ALA A 634 14.50 -1.24 -49.08
N ARG A 635 15.72 -0.69 -48.89
CA ARG A 635 16.95 -1.23 -49.52
C ARG A 635 17.30 -2.62 -48.99
N GLY A 636 17.26 -2.82 -47.67
CA GLY A 636 17.55 -4.09 -47.00
C GLY A 636 16.31 -4.73 -46.34
N ASN A 637 16.49 -5.94 -45.81
CA ASN A 637 15.43 -6.61 -45.05
C ASN A 637 15.20 -5.90 -43.70
N PRO A 638 13.94 -5.61 -43.31
CA PRO A 638 13.60 -4.82 -42.12
C PRO A 638 13.71 -5.62 -40.80
N LEU A 639 14.86 -6.25 -40.57
CA LEU A 639 15.10 -7.20 -39.47
C LEU A 639 16.34 -6.82 -38.64
N TRP A 640 16.86 -5.60 -38.82
CA TRP A 640 17.97 -5.11 -38.02
C TRP A 640 17.52 -4.93 -36.56
N GLY A 641 18.31 -5.45 -35.63
CA GLY A 641 18.13 -5.24 -34.19
C GLY A 641 19.44 -4.89 -33.49
N ALA A 642 19.34 -4.07 -32.45
CA ALA A 642 20.48 -3.70 -31.63
C ALA A 642 20.99 -4.87 -30.79
N ILE A 643 20.10 -5.78 -30.37
CA ILE A 643 20.44 -7.01 -29.65
C ILE A 643 20.31 -8.18 -30.62
N ARG A 644 21.34 -9.02 -30.66
CA ARG A 644 21.44 -10.14 -31.60
C ARG A 644 21.77 -11.42 -30.84
N LEU A 645 21.15 -12.52 -31.26
CA LEU A 645 21.29 -13.82 -30.62
C LEU A 645 22.26 -14.72 -31.37
N SER A 646 22.87 -15.66 -30.63
CA SER A 646 23.50 -16.81 -31.27
C SER A 646 22.43 -17.62 -32.02
N PRO A 647 22.73 -18.19 -33.20
CA PRO A 647 21.83 -19.12 -33.87
C PRO A 647 21.37 -20.28 -32.98
N LYS A 648 22.21 -20.72 -32.03
CA LYS A 648 21.86 -21.77 -31.04
C LYS A 648 20.84 -21.32 -30.00
N ASP A 649 20.85 -20.04 -29.62
CA ASP A 649 19.82 -19.45 -28.76
C ASP A 649 18.49 -19.33 -29.52
N VAL A 650 18.54 -19.05 -30.82
CA VAL A 650 17.34 -19.05 -31.69
C VAL A 650 16.72 -20.44 -31.80
N SER A 651 17.53 -21.51 -31.80
CA SER A 651 17.03 -22.89 -31.82
C SER A 651 16.05 -23.18 -30.68
N ALA A 652 16.19 -22.55 -29.51
CA ALA A 652 15.24 -22.74 -28.41
C ALA A 652 13.79 -22.40 -28.79
N LEU A 653 13.58 -21.35 -29.61
CA LEU A 653 12.26 -21.00 -30.14
C LEU A 653 11.78 -22.02 -31.19
N ILE A 654 12.68 -22.60 -31.97
CA ILE A 654 12.36 -23.61 -33.00
C ILE A 654 11.94 -24.92 -32.33
N ASP A 655 12.71 -25.35 -31.33
CA ASP A 655 12.49 -26.58 -30.57
C ASP A 655 11.27 -26.46 -29.64
N GLY A 656 10.91 -25.23 -29.24
CA GLY A 656 9.81 -24.94 -28.32
C GLY A 656 10.19 -25.04 -26.85
N ASP A 657 11.49 -25.12 -26.55
CA ASP A 657 12.06 -25.12 -25.19
C ASP A 657 12.12 -23.69 -24.63
N ILE A 658 10.95 -23.05 -24.52
CA ILE A 658 10.78 -21.68 -24.05
C ILE A 658 9.43 -21.48 -23.34
N ASP A 659 9.36 -20.50 -22.44
CA ASP A 659 8.08 -19.95 -21.99
C ASP A 659 7.58 -18.85 -22.94
N GLU A 660 6.69 -19.22 -23.88
CA GLU A 660 6.09 -18.29 -24.84
C GLU A 660 5.35 -17.12 -24.18
N SER A 661 4.66 -17.37 -23.05
CA SER A 661 3.87 -16.34 -22.37
C SER A 661 4.79 -15.31 -21.70
N LEU A 662 5.87 -15.77 -21.07
CA LEU A 662 6.87 -14.89 -20.48
C LEU A 662 7.59 -14.05 -21.53
N ILE A 663 7.95 -14.62 -22.68
CA ILE A 663 8.56 -13.86 -23.78
C ILE A 663 7.62 -12.75 -24.27
N GLU A 664 6.32 -13.06 -24.44
CA GLU A 664 5.34 -12.06 -24.86
C GLU A 664 5.20 -10.94 -23.83
N ASP A 665 5.07 -11.28 -22.55
CA ASP A 665 4.99 -10.29 -21.48
C ASP A 665 6.28 -9.43 -21.41
N LEU A 666 7.46 -10.03 -21.53
CA LEU A 666 8.72 -9.28 -21.55
C LEU A 666 8.87 -8.38 -22.79
N LEU A 667 8.48 -8.87 -23.97
CA LEU A 667 8.54 -8.11 -25.23
C LEU A 667 7.72 -6.83 -25.12
N PHE A 668 6.50 -6.93 -24.60
CA PHE A 668 5.66 -5.75 -24.37
C PHE A 668 6.25 -4.82 -23.29
N GLY A 669 6.80 -5.38 -22.21
CA GLY A 669 7.46 -4.59 -21.16
C GLY A 669 8.65 -3.80 -21.68
N PHE A 670 9.47 -4.39 -22.54
CA PHE A 670 10.62 -3.75 -23.17
C PHE A 670 10.25 -2.66 -24.18
N THR A 671 8.99 -2.52 -24.60
CA THR A 671 8.57 -1.40 -25.45
C THR A 671 8.62 -0.04 -24.74
N TRP A 672 8.67 -0.04 -23.40
CA TRP A 672 8.84 1.18 -22.61
C TRP A 672 10.28 1.68 -22.59
N ILE A 673 11.25 0.87 -23.04
CA ILE A 673 12.67 1.25 -23.14
C ILE A 673 12.89 2.25 -24.28
N ARG A 674 13.76 3.23 -24.05
CA ARG A 674 14.24 4.19 -25.05
C ARG A 674 15.29 3.55 -25.95
N TRP A 675 14.84 2.79 -26.94
CA TRP A 675 15.72 2.16 -27.95
C TRP A 675 16.43 3.15 -28.89
N GLY A 676 16.06 4.43 -28.86
CA GLY A 676 16.74 5.50 -29.61
C GLY A 676 17.98 6.06 -28.92
N ASP A 677 18.23 5.71 -27.66
CA ASP A 677 19.41 6.15 -26.89
C ASP A 677 20.61 5.27 -27.25
N THR A 678 21.27 5.60 -28.37
CA THR A 678 22.32 4.77 -28.97
C THR A 678 23.55 4.62 -28.07
N GLU A 679 23.90 5.66 -27.30
CA GLU A 679 25.05 5.64 -26.42
C GLU A 679 24.79 4.77 -25.18
N ALA A 680 23.64 4.94 -24.52
CA ALA A 680 23.27 4.06 -23.41
C ALA A 680 23.12 2.59 -23.86
N LEU A 681 22.57 2.36 -25.06
CA LEU A 681 22.48 1.02 -25.64
C LEU A 681 23.86 0.42 -25.92
N ARG A 682 24.83 1.20 -26.39
CA ARG A 682 26.20 0.73 -26.63
C ARG A 682 26.83 0.24 -25.33
N THR A 683 26.75 1.04 -24.28
CA THR A 683 27.26 0.69 -22.94
C THR A 683 26.61 -0.57 -22.39
N VAL A 684 25.27 -0.67 -22.44
CA VAL A 684 24.56 -1.87 -21.97
C VAL A 684 24.91 -3.10 -22.79
N ARG A 685 25.06 -2.97 -24.12
CA ARG A 685 25.48 -4.11 -24.96
C ARG A 685 26.88 -4.58 -24.63
N GLU A 686 27.80 -3.67 -24.36
CA GLU A 686 29.16 -4.00 -23.93
C GLU A 686 29.12 -4.79 -22.61
N ASP A 687 28.32 -4.34 -21.63
CA ASP A 687 28.11 -5.04 -20.36
C ASP A 687 27.51 -6.44 -20.55
N LEU A 688 26.41 -6.55 -21.31
CA LEU A 688 25.75 -7.83 -21.60
C LEU A 688 26.73 -8.83 -22.25
N MET A 689 27.55 -8.35 -23.17
CA MET A 689 28.49 -9.19 -23.92
C MET A 689 29.74 -9.55 -23.12
N ALA A 690 30.26 -8.63 -22.31
CA ALA A 690 31.52 -8.81 -21.58
C ALA A 690 31.31 -9.43 -20.20
N GLN A 691 30.33 -8.95 -19.43
CA GLN A 691 30.12 -9.35 -18.04
C GLN A 691 29.03 -10.42 -17.90
N LYS A 692 27.96 -10.33 -18.70
CA LYS A 692 26.81 -11.26 -18.60
C LYS A 692 26.84 -12.45 -19.57
N GLY A 693 27.89 -12.57 -20.38
CA GLY A 693 28.11 -13.75 -21.21
C GLY A 693 27.19 -13.91 -22.42
N TRP A 694 26.56 -12.84 -22.93
CA TRP A 694 25.68 -12.90 -24.12
C TRP A 694 26.41 -13.22 -25.43
N ARG A 695 27.75 -13.24 -25.41
CA ARG A 695 28.55 -13.73 -26.55
C ARG A 695 28.40 -15.23 -26.77
N ARG A 696 28.03 -15.98 -25.72
CA ARG A 696 27.90 -17.45 -25.75
C ARG A 696 26.43 -17.83 -25.67
N PRO A 697 26.03 -18.95 -26.29
CA PRO A 697 24.67 -19.45 -26.16
C PRO A 697 24.36 -19.82 -24.70
N THR A 698 23.09 -19.74 -24.33
CA THR A 698 22.57 -20.15 -23.01
C THR A 698 22.73 -21.65 -22.77
N ALA A 699 22.58 -22.44 -23.83
CA ALA A 699 22.86 -23.87 -23.85
C ALA A 699 23.33 -24.29 -25.23
N GLU A 700 24.10 -25.38 -25.28
CA GLU A 700 24.50 -25.98 -26.55
C GLU A 700 23.27 -26.61 -27.23
N ARG A 701 22.94 -26.10 -28.42
CA ARG A 701 21.84 -26.59 -29.26
C ARG A 701 22.32 -26.79 -30.69
N LEU A 702 21.68 -27.73 -31.39
CA LEU A 702 21.88 -27.89 -32.82
C LEU A 702 21.13 -26.77 -33.57
N VAL A 703 21.79 -26.19 -34.56
CA VAL A 703 21.15 -25.21 -35.45
C VAL A 703 20.60 -25.98 -36.64
N PRO A 704 19.26 -25.98 -36.87
CA PRO A 704 18.70 -26.61 -38.05
C PRO A 704 19.31 -26.00 -39.32
N ARG A 705 19.76 -26.85 -40.24
CA ARG A 705 20.29 -26.45 -41.54
C ARG A 705 19.19 -25.84 -42.42
N SER A 706 17.95 -26.31 -42.30
CA SER A 706 16.79 -25.67 -42.93
C SER A 706 16.62 -24.22 -42.45
N PHE A 707 16.70 -23.97 -41.14
CA PHE A 707 16.73 -22.61 -40.58
C PHE A 707 17.93 -21.81 -41.11
N ALA A 708 19.14 -22.38 -41.05
CA ALA A 708 20.36 -21.71 -41.51
C ALA A 708 20.25 -21.26 -42.98
N LEU A 709 19.77 -22.14 -43.87
CA LEU A 709 19.56 -21.83 -45.28
C LEU A 709 18.55 -20.69 -45.45
N LEU A 710 17.39 -20.80 -44.80
CA LEU A 710 16.32 -19.80 -44.89
C LEU A 710 16.79 -18.45 -44.34
N LYS A 711 17.45 -18.43 -43.19
CA LYS A 711 17.86 -17.21 -42.48
C LYS A 711 18.77 -16.33 -43.31
N LEU A 712 19.60 -16.89 -44.19
CA LEU A 712 20.46 -16.13 -45.11
C LEU A 712 19.66 -15.15 -45.99
N LEU A 713 18.43 -15.48 -46.39
CA LEU A 713 17.58 -14.59 -47.19
C LEU A 713 16.92 -13.49 -46.35
N PHE A 714 16.91 -13.65 -45.03
CA PHE A 714 16.28 -12.75 -44.07
C PHE A 714 17.32 -12.03 -43.18
N LEU A 715 18.59 -12.01 -43.58
CA LEU A 715 19.60 -11.19 -42.92
C LEU A 715 19.32 -9.71 -43.20
N SER A 716 19.49 -8.87 -42.18
CA SER A 716 19.32 -7.42 -42.33
C SER A 716 20.50 -6.75 -43.04
N GLY A 717 21.68 -7.38 -42.99
CA GLY A 717 22.90 -6.90 -43.62
C GLY A 717 23.19 -7.62 -44.94
N GLU A 718 24.21 -7.12 -45.64
CA GLU A 718 24.74 -7.74 -46.84
C GLU A 718 25.56 -8.99 -46.49
N ILE A 719 25.41 -10.05 -47.29
CA ILE A 719 26.27 -11.23 -47.19
C ILE A 719 27.58 -10.89 -47.89
N LYS A 720 28.69 -10.95 -47.15
CA LYS A 720 30.03 -10.73 -47.70
C LYS A 720 30.63 -12.04 -48.19
N THR A 721 30.92 -12.11 -49.48
CA THR A 721 31.63 -13.24 -50.11
C THR A 721 32.73 -12.75 -51.02
N SER A 722 33.96 -13.20 -50.79
CA SER A 722 35.12 -12.98 -51.67
C SER A 722 35.35 -11.52 -52.13
N GLY A 723 35.02 -10.54 -51.28
CA GLY A 723 35.20 -9.10 -51.56
C GLY A 723 33.95 -8.37 -52.06
N GLU A 724 32.88 -9.08 -52.43
CA GLU A 724 31.59 -8.50 -52.82
C GLU A 724 30.57 -8.61 -51.67
N ALA A 725 29.70 -7.60 -51.58
CA ALA A 725 28.64 -7.55 -50.59
C ALA A 725 27.28 -7.65 -51.31
N ILE A 726 26.52 -8.71 -51.01
CA ILE A 726 25.30 -9.05 -51.75
C ILE A 726 24.10 -8.87 -50.81
N THR A 727 23.14 -8.03 -51.23
CA THR A 727 21.83 -7.95 -50.57
C THR A 727 20.89 -8.96 -51.21
N ILE A 728 20.37 -9.91 -50.42
CA ILE A 728 19.39 -10.89 -50.89
C ILE A 728 18.04 -10.61 -50.22
N LYS A 729 17.01 -10.50 -51.06
CA LYS A 729 15.62 -10.41 -50.62
C LYS A 729 14.94 -11.77 -50.76
N PRO A 730 14.11 -12.17 -49.78
CA PRO A 730 13.41 -13.44 -49.82
C PRO A 730 12.29 -13.41 -50.87
N GLU A 731 12.01 -14.57 -51.47
CA GLU A 731 10.83 -14.75 -52.32
C GLU A 731 9.56 -14.71 -51.47
N SER A 732 8.53 -13.99 -51.92
CA SER A 732 7.25 -13.80 -51.20
C SER A 732 6.54 -15.13 -50.87
N SER A 733 6.88 -16.17 -51.61
CA SER A 733 6.29 -17.50 -51.55
C SER A 733 6.85 -18.39 -50.41
N ILE A 734 7.97 -17.99 -49.80
CA ILE A 734 8.65 -18.75 -48.71
C ILE A 734 7.81 -18.77 -47.43
N LEU A 735 7.36 -17.61 -46.94
CA LEU A 735 6.64 -17.53 -45.66
C LEU A 735 5.30 -18.29 -45.68
N PRO A 736 4.44 -18.19 -46.73
CA PRO A 736 3.23 -19.01 -46.80
C PRO A 736 3.50 -20.51 -46.77
N ARG A 737 4.59 -20.98 -47.40
CA ARG A 737 4.99 -22.41 -47.37
C ARG A 737 5.41 -22.85 -45.98
N LEU A 738 6.20 -22.04 -45.28
CA LEU A 738 6.59 -22.33 -43.90
C LEU A 738 5.37 -22.39 -42.98
N ILE A 739 4.47 -21.41 -43.07
CA ILE A 739 3.24 -21.38 -42.27
C ILE A 739 2.33 -22.59 -42.59
N GLY A 740 2.30 -23.04 -43.84
CA GLY A 740 1.60 -24.25 -44.26
C GLY A 740 2.30 -25.57 -43.93
N GLY A 741 3.45 -25.56 -43.24
CA GLY A 741 4.21 -26.76 -42.88
C GLY A 741 5.08 -27.34 -44.00
N HIS A 742 5.13 -26.70 -45.18
CA HIS A 742 5.91 -27.13 -46.34
C HIS A 742 7.36 -26.63 -46.27
N VAL A 743 8.10 -27.02 -45.23
CA VAL A 743 9.47 -26.54 -44.95
C VAL A 743 10.45 -26.90 -46.06
N GLN A 744 10.37 -28.13 -46.59
CA GLN A 744 11.27 -28.57 -47.66
C GLN A 744 11.08 -27.76 -48.94
N ASP A 745 9.84 -27.45 -49.31
CA ASP A 745 9.54 -26.63 -50.50
C ASP A 745 10.01 -25.19 -50.31
N ALA A 746 9.88 -24.64 -49.11
CA ALA A 746 10.45 -23.34 -48.77
C ALA A 746 11.99 -23.34 -48.93
N CYS A 747 12.66 -24.41 -48.49
CA CYS A 747 14.12 -24.57 -48.66
C CYS A 747 14.52 -24.67 -50.14
N LYS A 748 13.76 -25.38 -50.98
CA LYS A 748 14.00 -25.45 -52.43
C LYS A 748 13.90 -24.08 -53.09
N VAL A 749 12.88 -23.29 -52.73
CA VAL A 749 12.74 -21.90 -53.23
C VAL A 749 13.90 -21.02 -52.77
N ALA A 750 14.26 -21.12 -51.49
CA ALA A 750 15.38 -20.39 -50.91
C ALA A 750 16.71 -20.73 -51.60
N GLY A 751 16.98 -22.02 -51.84
CA GLY A 751 18.21 -22.46 -52.51
C GLY A 751 18.33 -21.98 -53.96
N ARG A 752 17.22 -21.95 -54.71
CA ARG A 752 17.19 -21.36 -56.06
C ARG A 752 17.53 -19.86 -56.00
N ARG A 753 16.93 -19.13 -55.07
CA ARG A 753 17.17 -17.69 -54.91
C ARG A 753 18.61 -17.37 -54.52
N LEU A 754 19.20 -18.15 -53.60
CA LEU A 754 20.61 -18.03 -53.23
C LEU A 754 21.52 -18.35 -54.42
N SER A 755 21.22 -19.40 -55.19
CA SER A 755 22.00 -19.79 -56.37
C SER A 755 21.98 -18.70 -57.45
N SER A 756 20.83 -18.07 -57.69
CA SER A 756 20.71 -16.91 -58.60
C SER A 756 21.52 -15.70 -58.14
N ALA A 757 21.85 -15.62 -56.85
CA ALA A 757 22.70 -14.59 -56.26
C ALA A 757 24.18 -15.04 -56.14
N GLY A 758 24.56 -16.16 -56.77
CA GLY A 758 25.93 -16.69 -56.76
C GLY A 758 26.32 -17.50 -55.52
N LEU A 759 25.37 -17.77 -54.60
CA LEU A 759 25.59 -18.53 -53.38
C LEU A 759 24.96 -19.92 -53.51
N ILE A 760 25.75 -20.94 -53.86
CA ILE A 760 25.26 -22.29 -54.16
C ILE A 760 25.22 -23.15 -52.89
N PRO A 761 24.04 -23.54 -52.36
CA PRO A 761 23.92 -24.42 -51.20
C PRO A 761 24.41 -25.85 -51.49
N ILE A 762 24.89 -26.55 -50.45
CA ILE A 762 25.28 -27.97 -50.54
C ILE A 762 24.07 -28.85 -50.89
N THR A 763 22.94 -28.59 -50.26
CA THR A 763 21.66 -29.26 -50.48
C THR A 763 20.53 -28.33 -50.07
N THR A 764 19.32 -28.58 -50.55
CA THR A 764 18.08 -27.95 -50.08
C THR A 764 17.16 -28.93 -49.36
N ASP A 765 17.53 -30.20 -49.32
CA ASP A 765 16.77 -31.27 -48.68
C ASP A 765 17.47 -31.63 -47.36
N PHE A 766 16.88 -31.17 -46.25
CA PHE A 766 17.39 -31.40 -44.90
C PHE A 766 16.42 -32.29 -44.11
N PRO A 767 16.91 -33.28 -43.35
CA PRO A 767 16.07 -34.17 -42.55
C PRO A 767 15.62 -33.56 -41.22
N ASP A 768 15.98 -32.31 -40.94
CA ASP A 768 15.75 -31.61 -39.67
C ASP A 768 14.33 -31.00 -39.56
N GLY A 769 13.34 -31.67 -40.15
CA GLY A 769 11.97 -31.21 -40.43
C GLY A 769 11.18 -30.69 -39.23
N GLY A 770 11.50 -29.47 -38.78
CA GLY A 770 10.85 -28.77 -37.68
C GLY A 770 9.53 -28.10 -38.05
N ASP A 771 8.86 -27.57 -37.03
CA ASP A 771 7.63 -26.79 -37.17
C ASP A 771 7.87 -25.55 -38.03
N GLY A 772 7.24 -25.51 -39.21
CA GLY A 772 7.39 -24.41 -40.16
C GLY A 772 6.92 -23.06 -39.63
N VAL A 773 5.93 -23.02 -38.72
CA VAL A 773 5.47 -21.78 -38.08
C VAL A 773 6.54 -21.27 -37.11
N ARG A 774 7.14 -22.16 -36.31
CA ARG A 774 8.27 -21.79 -35.43
C ARG A 774 9.49 -21.35 -36.23
N MET A 775 9.77 -22.01 -37.35
CA MET A 775 10.80 -21.59 -38.30
C MET A 775 10.54 -20.16 -38.80
N ALA A 776 9.31 -19.88 -39.24
CA ALA A 776 8.92 -18.54 -39.69
C ALA A 776 9.04 -17.50 -38.57
N ALA A 777 8.65 -17.83 -37.34
CA ALA A 777 8.83 -16.98 -36.18
C ALA A 777 10.32 -16.69 -35.89
N ALA A 778 11.16 -17.71 -35.94
CA ALA A 778 12.60 -17.61 -35.71
C ALA A 778 13.33 -16.75 -36.75
N LEU A 779 12.83 -16.69 -38.00
CA LEU A 779 13.38 -15.82 -39.03
C LEU A 779 13.27 -14.33 -38.69
N LEU A 780 12.33 -13.93 -37.83
CA LEU A 780 12.21 -12.55 -37.33
C LEU A 780 13.37 -12.14 -36.41
N LEU A 781 13.98 -13.10 -35.69
CA LEU A 781 14.99 -12.80 -34.67
C LEU A 781 16.30 -12.27 -35.27
N PRO A 782 16.84 -11.16 -34.76
CA PRO A 782 18.18 -10.71 -35.14
C PRO A 782 19.24 -11.70 -34.65
N ILE A 783 20.16 -12.08 -35.53
CA ILE A 783 21.26 -13.01 -35.19
C ILE A 783 22.63 -12.39 -35.36
N GLN A 784 23.59 -12.92 -34.61
CA GLN A 784 25.02 -12.73 -34.84
C GLN A 784 25.62 -14.02 -35.42
N GLY A 785 26.90 -13.98 -35.84
CA GLY A 785 27.57 -15.19 -36.32
C GLY A 785 27.05 -15.69 -37.67
N GLU A 786 26.78 -14.79 -38.63
CA GLU A 786 26.33 -15.16 -39.99
C GLU A 786 27.24 -16.20 -40.66
N GLN A 787 28.56 -16.12 -40.39
CA GLN A 787 29.54 -17.10 -40.85
C GLN A 787 29.29 -18.52 -40.31
N GLU A 788 28.74 -18.66 -39.11
CA GLU A 788 28.39 -19.96 -38.52
C GLU A 788 27.28 -20.63 -39.32
N ILE A 789 26.19 -19.92 -39.60
CA ILE A 789 25.08 -20.47 -40.40
C ILE A 789 25.48 -20.71 -41.86
N MET A 790 26.36 -19.87 -42.44
CA MET A 790 26.89 -20.08 -43.79
C MET A 790 27.68 -21.39 -43.90
N ARG A 791 28.51 -21.71 -42.90
CA ARG A 791 29.30 -22.96 -42.87
C ARG A 791 28.43 -24.22 -42.80
N LEU A 792 27.20 -24.11 -42.29
CA LEU A 792 26.29 -25.25 -42.21
C LEU A 792 25.67 -25.62 -43.57
N VAL A 793 25.62 -24.67 -44.51
CA VAL A 793 24.87 -24.83 -45.76
C VAL A 793 25.69 -24.61 -47.02
N PHE A 794 26.86 -23.99 -46.95
CA PHE A 794 27.79 -23.79 -48.07
C PHE A 794 29.06 -24.62 -47.91
N ARG A 795 29.68 -24.99 -49.04
CA ARG A 795 30.99 -25.64 -49.03
C ARG A 795 32.05 -24.68 -48.49
N PRO A 796 33.06 -25.16 -47.73
CA PRO A 796 34.19 -24.34 -47.32
C PRO A 796 34.88 -23.79 -48.57
N GLN A 797 35.06 -22.46 -48.65
CA GLN A 797 35.92 -21.89 -49.68
C GLN A 797 37.36 -22.37 -49.41
N GLN A 798 37.92 -23.18 -50.31
CA GLN A 798 39.35 -23.49 -50.28
C GLN A 798 40.09 -22.16 -50.45
N LYS A 799 40.94 -21.79 -49.48
CA LYS A 799 41.90 -20.70 -49.68
C LYS A 799 42.67 -21.02 -50.95
N LYS A 800 42.56 -20.17 -51.99
CA LYS A 800 43.53 -20.18 -53.08
C LYS A 800 44.91 -19.98 -52.43
N ALA A 801 45.77 -20.99 -52.57
CA ALA A 801 47.15 -20.97 -52.11
C ALA A 801 47.94 -19.91 -52.87
#